data_AF-A0A8H3DRQ8-F1
#
_entry.id   AF-A0A8H3DRQ8-F1
#
_cell.length_a   1.000
_cell.length_b   1.000
_cell.length_c   1.000
_cell.angle_alpha   90.00
_cell.angle_beta   90.00
_cell.angle_gamma   90.00
#
_symmetry.space_group_name_H-M   'P 1'
#
loop_
_entity.id
_entity.type
_entity.pdbx_description
1 polymer ?
#
loop_
_entity_poly.entity_id
_entity_poly.type
_entity_poly.pdbx_seq_one_letter_code
_entity_poly.pdbx_strand_id
1 'polypeptide(L)'
;MKFQQMTDTLRGLSFMHGIDSGPIAHGDIKLSNILVKSDETALICDFGRSRQPNDSPNEVILSSSSPFAGTVRYMSPELLIPDTARPSPAADMWAYGCVALEILCRIQPYSETTSDIVVAELIRSGRLPSHRPSGPRGSLINDTLWSVLSSCWQAQAWRPTAQGFLEDLNRMLHSGEVPSSPIPMNLFTITDNEPIPPWPYEIKDLNNQLNEETFTVRSRSLRATVWRARTVTNQSVIVKVPRLNASLDNQARHDRLEIIFRKVVSSRYDIHHPNIIGFLGITSGFSPHEGLVFEVCYQWNLAEYRKKRVVLLEEYTRSTDPYPSSHSLMIDILEGLRHMHGYPIPITQGDLTPENISVDDRGRAKINLFSFGRILTALPPDVAVTATVESVLSFRWMSPELIAANKPQPTTESDMWTFGCVCFWLLTLQEPYGSTNRDDLAGVEVLQGHSPATLARVYRRDSWTTNGLWNTIARCWRQDPLQRPSATEFMKLLTRLEGRKIEWLPISTVDLAGKVRFDLSARQNHKQIANHQSIWRRFSHTKAEVLEETHVKMALYEATYVPKWYSKATRVVIKAGFDLESKTNAMEALYSSIQHEVALMAQIDHPCIHKLLGIDSSPTHTYLPDMVFESLSQLTLQLLLNQGSPGYAESIRIVSELHDSTLFAYIHTFQLRDVASAITYLHEHSGGNICHGDIQPENIFVLSDGRAKLANFTCAFQYISGQPTSTRRWSEAISAPPQPSLYLSLESRDPFAFPTLAGDVWSFGSVVLCLYSVGFRSTDLEHYAAQLDAGVSPLDLQGVKATCDARVLPLLSKILVFEPSNRPAMAYVLSKLSGLS
;
A
#
# COMPACT_ATOMS: atom_id res chain seq x y z
N MET A 1 31.50 -8.31 -13.37
CA MET A 1 31.17 -6.89 -13.18
C MET A 1 31.13 -6.45 -11.71
N LYS A 2 30.18 -6.90 -10.85
CA LYS A 2 30.06 -6.36 -9.47
C LYS A 2 31.32 -6.54 -8.62
N PHE A 3 31.86 -7.76 -8.62
CA PHE A 3 33.08 -8.09 -7.89
C PHE A 3 34.32 -7.37 -8.46
N GLN A 4 34.35 -7.05 -9.76
CA GLN A 4 35.44 -6.27 -10.36
C GLN A 4 35.46 -4.83 -9.82
N GLN A 5 34.29 -4.18 -9.77
CA GLN A 5 34.16 -2.83 -9.20
C GLN A 5 34.54 -2.79 -7.71
N MET A 6 34.16 -3.83 -6.96
CA MET A 6 34.57 -4.01 -5.56
C MET A 6 36.10 -4.14 -5.44
N THR A 7 36.72 -4.99 -6.27
CA THR A 7 38.17 -5.21 -6.31
C THR A 7 38.94 -3.96 -6.69
N ASP A 8 38.49 -3.22 -7.71
CA ASP A 8 39.18 -2.00 -8.16
C ASP A 8 39.09 -0.86 -7.13
N THR A 9 37.94 -0.71 -6.48
CA THR A 9 37.78 0.23 -5.36
C THR A 9 38.71 -0.14 -4.20
N LEU A 10 38.82 -1.43 -3.85
CA LEU A 10 39.74 -1.91 -2.81
C LEU A 10 41.20 -1.68 -3.17
N ARG A 11 41.59 -1.84 -4.44
CA ARG A 11 42.95 -1.54 -4.91
C ARG A 11 43.28 -0.07 -4.73
N GLY A 12 42.34 0.82 -5.06
CA GLY A 12 42.49 2.26 -4.82
C GLY A 12 42.66 2.60 -3.34
N LEU A 13 41.81 2.03 -2.47
CA LEU A 13 41.91 2.23 -1.02
C LEU A 13 43.20 1.63 -0.45
N SER A 14 43.57 0.41 -0.86
CA SER A 14 44.80 -0.26 -0.42
C SER A 14 46.04 0.56 -0.77
N PHE A 15 46.09 1.13 -1.97
CA PHE A 15 47.15 2.03 -2.38
C PHE A 15 47.23 3.26 -1.46
N MET A 16 46.12 3.96 -1.23
CA MET A 16 46.10 5.16 -0.39
C MET A 16 46.46 4.87 1.08
N HIS A 17 45.92 3.78 1.61
CA HIS A 17 46.15 3.34 2.99
C HIS A 17 47.59 2.83 3.20
N GLY A 18 48.27 2.40 2.13
CA GLY A 18 49.64 1.87 2.14
C GLY A 18 50.74 2.87 1.77
N ILE A 19 50.44 4.17 1.65
CA ILE A 19 51.46 5.18 1.33
C ILE A 19 52.49 5.29 2.45
N ASP A 20 53.77 5.04 2.14
CA ASP A 20 54.89 4.99 3.12
C ASP A 20 55.13 6.33 3.84
N SER A 21 54.80 7.46 3.22
CA SER A 21 54.90 8.79 3.85
C SER A 21 53.77 9.07 4.86
N GLY A 22 52.79 8.16 4.98
CA GLY A 22 51.68 8.23 5.92
C GLY A 22 50.36 7.79 5.25
N PRO A 23 49.54 6.95 5.91
CA PRO A 23 48.30 6.44 5.31
C PRO A 23 47.32 7.57 5.03
N ILE A 24 46.80 7.65 3.81
CA ILE A 24 45.80 8.65 3.43
C ILE A 24 44.41 8.03 3.57
N ALA A 25 43.58 8.57 4.45
CA ALA A 25 42.15 8.24 4.50
C ALA A 25 41.38 9.10 3.50
N HIS A 26 40.47 8.53 2.72
CA HIS A 26 39.63 9.25 1.78
C HIS A 26 38.59 10.13 2.50
N GLY A 27 37.91 9.57 3.51
CA GLY A 27 37.01 10.30 4.41
C GLY A 27 35.59 10.56 3.90
N ASP A 28 35.29 10.19 2.66
CA ASP A 28 33.94 10.32 2.05
C ASP A 28 33.66 9.22 1.00
N ILE A 29 33.96 7.97 1.34
CA ILE A 29 33.68 6.83 0.45
C ILE A 29 32.16 6.59 0.37
N LYS A 30 31.63 6.68 -0.84
CA LYS A 30 30.22 6.44 -1.18
C LYS A 30 30.10 6.20 -2.69
N LEU A 31 28.97 5.65 -3.14
CA LEU A 31 28.78 5.32 -4.56
C LEU A 31 28.97 6.51 -5.52
N SER A 32 28.55 7.73 -5.15
CA SER A 32 28.72 8.90 -6.03
C SER A 32 30.18 9.31 -6.23
N ASN A 33 31.09 8.84 -5.37
CA ASN A 33 32.52 9.13 -5.40
C ASN A 33 33.33 7.97 -5.99
N ILE A 34 32.66 7.00 -6.62
CA ILE A 34 33.26 5.90 -7.36
C ILE A 34 32.79 5.98 -8.81
N LEU A 35 33.68 6.43 -9.69
CA LEU A 35 33.42 6.58 -11.13
C LEU A 35 33.76 5.26 -11.83
N VAL A 36 32.94 4.86 -12.80
CA VAL A 36 33.17 3.66 -13.60
C VAL A 36 33.48 4.07 -15.03
N LYS A 37 34.64 3.66 -15.54
CA LYS A 37 35.07 3.88 -16.93
C LYS A 37 34.27 3.03 -17.91
N SER A 38 34.40 3.33 -19.21
CA SER A 38 33.80 2.54 -20.29
C SER A 38 34.36 1.12 -20.38
N ASP A 39 35.56 0.88 -19.86
CA ASP A 39 36.19 -0.45 -19.72
C ASP A 39 35.82 -1.16 -18.40
N GLU A 40 34.80 -0.65 -17.70
CA GLU A 40 34.29 -1.15 -16.43
C GLU A 40 35.22 -1.00 -15.21
N THR A 41 36.38 -0.34 -15.36
CA THR A 41 37.28 -0.06 -14.23
C THR A 41 36.67 0.96 -13.27
N ALA A 42 36.61 0.64 -11.98
CA ALA A 42 36.18 1.58 -10.95
C ALA A 42 37.33 2.47 -10.44
N LEU A 43 37.08 3.77 -10.31
CA LEU A 43 38.03 4.78 -9.86
C LEU A 43 37.45 5.62 -8.72
N ILE A 44 38.24 5.87 -7.69
CA ILE A 44 37.86 6.75 -6.57
C ILE A 44 38.09 8.21 -6.97
N CYS A 45 37.13 9.08 -6.67
CA CYS A 45 37.23 10.52 -6.90
C CYS A 45 36.76 11.33 -5.68
N ASP A 46 36.94 12.66 -5.76
CA ASP A 46 36.54 13.63 -4.71
C ASP A 46 37.30 13.49 -3.38
N PHE A 47 38.57 13.88 -3.41
CA PHE A 47 39.49 13.87 -2.28
C PHE A 47 39.36 15.10 -1.36
N GLY A 48 38.27 15.89 -1.45
CA GLY A 48 38.10 17.13 -0.68
C GLY A 48 38.09 16.92 0.84
N ARG A 49 37.81 15.68 1.29
CA ARG A 49 37.79 15.28 2.69
C ARG A 49 38.93 14.34 3.09
N SER A 50 39.88 14.09 2.18
CA SER A 50 40.99 13.19 2.43
C SER A 50 41.99 13.78 3.43
N ARG A 51 42.57 12.92 4.27
CA ARG A 51 43.45 13.32 5.37
C ARG A 51 44.60 12.35 5.59
N GLN A 52 45.74 12.88 6.00
CA GLN A 52 46.86 12.16 6.61
C GLN A 52 46.83 12.31 8.15
N PRO A 53 47.50 11.43 8.91
CA PRO A 53 47.49 11.46 10.38
C PRO A 53 48.02 12.77 10.98
N ASN A 54 48.90 13.46 10.26
CA ASN A 54 49.56 14.69 10.71
C ASN A 54 48.86 15.97 10.26
N ASP A 55 47.74 15.89 9.53
CA ASP A 55 46.98 17.06 9.12
C ASP A 55 46.35 17.77 10.33
N SER A 56 46.36 19.10 10.33
CA SER A 56 45.69 19.90 11.36
C SER A 56 44.20 19.58 11.40
N PRO A 57 43.59 19.38 12.60
CA PRO A 57 42.14 19.23 12.69
C PRO A 57 41.48 20.51 12.18
N ASN A 58 40.72 20.43 11.09
CA ASN A 58 39.84 21.52 10.70
C ASN A 58 38.52 21.39 11.48
N GLU A 59 37.98 22.55 11.90
CA GLU A 59 36.56 22.68 12.19
C GLU A 59 35.78 22.06 11.03
N VAL A 60 35.02 21.00 11.31
CA VAL A 60 34.06 20.46 10.37
C VAL A 60 33.07 21.61 10.10
N ILE A 61 33.26 22.35 9.00
CA ILE A 61 32.27 23.31 8.54
C ILE A 61 31.05 22.49 8.15
N LEU A 62 30.12 22.39 9.11
CA LEU A 62 28.74 22.05 8.87
C LEU A 62 28.23 23.05 7.83
N SER A 63 27.93 22.58 6.62
CA SER A 63 27.19 23.39 5.67
C SER A 63 25.93 23.90 6.35
N SER A 64 25.64 25.19 6.25
CA SER A 64 24.54 25.90 6.93
C SER A 64 23.12 25.41 6.60
N SER A 65 22.98 24.31 5.85
CA SER A 65 21.72 23.66 5.48
C SER A 65 21.51 22.25 6.05
N SER A 66 22.51 21.64 6.72
CA SER A 66 22.36 20.34 7.39
C SER A 66 23.42 20.15 8.49
N PRO A 67 23.07 19.73 9.72
CA PRO A 67 24.02 19.51 10.82
C PRO A 67 24.96 18.32 10.63
N PHE A 68 24.98 17.70 9.46
CA PHE A 68 25.93 16.64 9.10
C PHE A 68 26.62 17.01 7.79
N ALA A 69 27.91 17.37 7.87
CA ALA A 69 28.75 17.45 6.68
C ALA A 69 29.04 16.02 6.18
N GLY A 70 28.26 15.55 5.22
CA GLY A 70 28.45 14.27 4.51
C GLY A 70 27.21 13.38 4.49
N THR A 71 27.27 12.33 3.67
CA THR A 71 26.18 11.35 3.54
C THR A 71 26.21 10.41 4.75
N VAL A 72 25.52 10.78 5.84
CA VAL A 72 25.55 10.15 7.18
C VAL A 72 25.50 8.62 7.15
N ARG A 73 24.79 8.05 6.18
CA ARG A 73 24.60 6.61 5.97
C ARG A 73 25.88 5.79 5.78
N TYR A 74 26.97 6.41 5.33
CA TYR A 74 28.26 5.75 5.12
C TYR A 74 29.27 6.09 6.22
N MET A 75 28.93 7.00 7.14
CA MET A 75 29.83 7.40 8.22
C MET A 75 29.99 6.27 9.23
N SER A 76 31.22 6.09 9.70
CA SER A 76 31.53 5.23 10.84
C SER A 76 31.16 5.91 12.17
N PRO A 77 30.91 5.14 13.25
CA PRO A 77 30.53 5.69 14.55
C PRO A 77 31.50 6.73 15.09
N GLU A 78 32.81 6.53 14.91
CA GLU A 78 33.84 7.44 15.39
C GLU A 78 33.88 8.81 14.66
N LEU A 79 33.27 8.91 13.48
CA LEU A 79 33.12 10.18 12.76
C LEU A 79 31.90 11.00 13.24
N LEU A 80 31.02 10.42 14.06
CA LEU A 80 29.82 11.07 14.60
C LEU A 80 30.01 11.63 16.01
N ILE A 81 31.21 11.47 16.58
CA ILE A 81 31.59 11.97 17.90
C ILE A 81 32.22 13.35 17.74
N PRO A 82 31.63 14.41 18.34
CA PRO A 82 32.21 15.74 18.35
C PRO A 82 33.65 15.74 18.91
N ASP A 83 34.52 16.61 18.43
CA ASP A 83 35.91 16.82 18.88
C ASP A 83 36.93 15.70 18.59
N THR A 84 36.49 14.48 18.27
CA THR A 84 37.38 13.35 17.91
C THR A 84 37.21 12.86 16.47
N ALA A 85 36.29 13.43 15.69
CA ALA A 85 35.99 13.03 14.32
C ALA A 85 37.19 13.25 13.38
N ARG A 86 37.94 12.18 13.09
CA ARG A 86 39.03 12.19 12.12
C ARG A 86 38.86 11.04 11.12
N PRO A 87 38.84 11.32 9.79
CA PRO A 87 38.94 10.29 8.78
C PRO A 87 40.15 9.38 9.05
N SER A 88 39.94 8.07 8.92
CA SER A 88 40.98 7.06 9.11
C SER A 88 40.79 5.93 8.09
N PRO A 89 41.84 5.15 7.79
CA PRO A 89 41.70 3.95 6.96
C PRO A 89 40.59 3.01 7.43
N ALA A 90 40.44 2.85 8.76
CA ALA A 90 39.38 2.05 9.36
C ALA A 90 37.98 2.65 9.13
N ALA A 91 37.85 3.97 9.08
CA ALA A 91 36.58 4.64 8.76
C ALA A 91 36.21 4.44 7.27
N ASP A 92 37.19 4.50 6.36
CA ASP A 92 36.97 4.19 4.95
C ASP A 92 36.52 2.73 4.76
N MET A 93 37.02 1.79 5.56
CA MET A 93 36.61 0.39 5.47
C MET A 93 35.18 0.13 5.94
N TRP A 94 34.69 0.89 6.93
CA TRP A 94 33.26 0.91 7.28
C TRP A 94 32.40 1.39 6.11
N ALA A 95 32.78 2.54 5.53
CA ALA A 95 32.11 3.13 4.39
C ALA A 95 32.17 2.23 3.14
N TYR A 96 33.29 1.54 2.93
CA TYR A 96 33.45 0.54 1.87
C TYR A 96 32.53 -0.66 2.08
N GLY A 97 32.38 -1.16 3.31
CA GLY A 97 31.41 -2.22 3.62
C GLY A 97 29.98 -1.84 3.21
N CYS A 98 29.59 -0.59 3.51
CA CYS A 98 28.31 -0.01 3.08
C CYS A 98 28.19 0.03 1.53
N VAL A 99 29.23 0.51 0.85
CA VAL A 99 29.29 0.54 -0.62
C VAL A 99 29.22 -0.86 -1.23
N ALA A 100 29.97 -1.82 -0.70
CA ALA A 100 30.00 -3.20 -1.18
C ALA A 100 28.62 -3.86 -1.04
N LEU A 101 27.95 -3.67 0.10
CA LEU A 101 26.58 -4.12 0.31
C LEU A 101 25.63 -3.52 -0.73
N GLU A 102 25.76 -2.22 -1.02
CA GLU A 102 24.89 -1.53 -1.97
C GLU A 102 25.16 -1.94 -3.42
N ILE A 103 26.42 -2.19 -3.80
CA ILE A 103 26.79 -2.77 -5.10
C ILE A 103 26.16 -4.15 -5.26
N LEU A 104 26.29 -5.00 -4.24
CA LEU A 104 25.84 -6.39 -4.28
C LEU A 104 24.31 -6.50 -4.27
N CYS A 105 23.63 -5.70 -3.43
CA CYS A 105 22.21 -5.90 -3.12
C CYS A 105 21.28 -4.79 -3.62
N ARG A 106 21.82 -3.64 -4.07
CA ARG A 106 21.03 -2.43 -4.39
C ARG A 106 20.17 -1.95 -3.21
N ILE A 107 20.68 -2.14 -2.00
CA ILE A 107 20.05 -1.69 -0.75
C ILE A 107 20.95 -0.60 -0.18
N GLN A 108 20.39 0.59 -0.01
CA GLN A 108 21.09 1.69 0.64
C GLN A 108 21.31 1.35 2.13
N PRO A 109 22.47 1.67 2.71
CA PRO A 109 22.67 1.56 4.16
C PRO A 109 21.58 2.27 4.96
N TYR A 110 21.05 1.58 5.98
CA TYR A 110 19.96 2.05 6.83
C TYR A 110 18.67 2.40 6.04
N SER A 111 18.31 1.58 5.04
CA SER A 111 17.15 1.79 4.16
C SER A 111 15.80 1.89 4.88
N GLU A 112 15.73 1.48 6.14
CA GLU A 112 14.53 1.51 6.99
C GLU A 112 14.08 2.93 7.36
N THR A 113 14.95 3.93 7.22
CA THR A 113 14.67 5.32 7.57
C THR A 113 15.22 6.27 6.52
N THR A 114 14.46 7.32 6.19
CA THR A 114 14.89 8.39 5.27
C THR A 114 15.56 9.57 6.00
N SER A 115 15.47 9.64 7.33
CA SER A 115 16.00 10.77 8.13
C SER A 115 17.46 10.55 8.54
N ASP A 116 18.35 11.44 8.10
CA ASP A 116 19.78 11.38 8.44
C ASP A 116 20.05 11.54 9.96
N ILE A 117 19.18 12.27 10.67
CA ILE A 117 19.25 12.39 12.15
C ILE A 117 19.01 11.02 12.79
N VAL A 118 18.02 10.28 12.30
CA VAL A 118 17.72 8.93 12.80
C VAL A 118 18.85 7.98 12.43
N VAL A 119 19.41 8.06 11.22
CA VAL A 119 20.56 7.25 10.82
C VAL A 119 21.76 7.50 11.74
N ALA A 120 22.08 8.75 12.05
CA ALA A 120 23.16 9.08 12.98
C ALA A 120 22.95 8.43 14.36
N GLU A 121 21.72 8.40 14.85
CA GLU A 121 21.38 7.76 16.12
C GLU A 121 21.46 6.23 16.07
N LEU A 122 21.06 5.62 14.96
CA LEU A 122 21.21 4.18 14.74
C LEU A 122 22.69 3.77 14.71
N ILE A 123 23.54 4.57 14.06
CA ILE A 123 24.99 4.34 14.04
C ILE A 123 25.57 4.46 15.46
N ARG A 124 25.19 5.51 16.23
CA ARG A 124 25.67 5.73 17.60
C ARG A 124 25.25 4.62 18.57
N SER A 125 24.06 4.08 18.39
CA SER A 125 23.55 2.94 19.18
C SER A 125 24.14 1.59 18.77
N GLY A 126 25.07 1.56 17.81
CA GLY A 126 25.76 0.35 17.38
C GLY A 126 24.92 -0.54 16.46
N ARG A 127 23.85 -0.01 15.86
CA ARG A 127 23.05 -0.76 14.88
C ARG A 127 23.83 -0.89 13.57
N LEU A 128 23.83 -2.08 12.99
CA LEU A 128 24.50 -2.35 11.72
C LEU A 128 23.78 -1.67 10.54
N PRO A 129 24.50 -1.36 9.45
CA PRO A 129 23.92 -0.77 8.23
C PRO A 129 22.78 -1.55 7.60
N SER A 130 22.77 -2.88 7.75
CA SER A 130 21.69 -3.76 7.30
C SER A 130 21.80 -5.10 8.02
N HIS A 131 20.67 -5.79 8.16
CA HIS A 131 20.69 -7.24 8.37
C HIS A 131 21.09 -7.95 7.07
N ARG A 132 21.50 -9.23 7.15
CA ARG A 132 21.84 -10.02 5.97
C ARG A 132 20.64 -10.02 5.00
N PRO A 133 20.79 -9.50 3.77
CA PRO A 133 19.69 -9.48 2.82
C PRO A 133 19.21 -10.90 2.52
N SER A 134 17.91 -11.12 2.61
CA SER A 134 17.26 -12.39 2.26
C SER A 134 16.67 -12.34 0.84
N GLY A 135 16.39 -13.52 0.28
CA GLY A 135 15.79 -13.61 -1.05
C GLY A 135 16.78 -13.23 -2.17
N PRO A 136 16.27 -12.86 -3.35
CA PRO A 136 17.13 -12.79 -4.52
C PRO A 136 18.18 -11.68 -4.53
N ARG A 137 17.97 -10.59 -3.76
CA ARG A 137 18.98 -9.54 -3.56
C ARG A 137 20.16 -10.01 -2.68
N GLY A 138 19.94 -11.01 -1.85
CA GLY A 138 20.97 -11.66 -1.02
C GLY A 138 21.60 -12.91 -1.65
N SER A 139 21.16 -13.32 -2.84
CA SER A 139 21.64 -14.54 -3.53
C SER A 139 23.15 -14.54 -3.79
N LEU A 140 23.74 -13.36 -3.97
CA LEU A 140 25.18 -13.17 -4.17
C LEU A 140 25.98 -13.16 -2.86
N ILE A 141 25.30 -13.11 -1.71
CA ILE A 141 25.92 -13.04 -0.38
C ILE A 141 25.73 -14.39 0.33
N ASN A 142 26.70 -15.27 0.16
CA ASN A 142 26.82 -16.49 0.95
C ASN A 142 27.32 -16.16 2.38
N ASP A 143 27.41 -17.19 3.23
CA ASP A 143 27.79 -17.03 4.65
C ASP A 143 29.20 -16.45 4.79
N THR A 144 30.12 -16.91 3.95
CA THR A 144 31.52 -16.46 3.93
C THR A 144 31.64 -14.98 3.57
N LEU A 145 31.03 -14.55 2.47
CA LEU A 145 31.04 -13.16 2.03
C LEU A 145 30.30 -12.25 3.01
N TRP A 146 29.20 -12.72 3.60
CA TRP A 146 28.52 -11.98 4.66
C TRP A 146 29.42 -11.77 5.87
N SER A 147 30.16 -12.79 6.29
CA SER A 147 31.09 -12.69 7.41
C SER A 147 32.20 -11.66 7.14
N VAL A 148 32.77 -11.68 5.94
CA VAL A 148 33.80 -10.73 5.51
C VAL A 148 33.24 -9.31 5.42
N LEU A 149 32.07 -9.11 4.81
CA LEU A 149 31.39 -7.81 4.75
C LEU A 149 31.04 -7.28 6.15
N SER A 150 30.52 -8.14 7.03
CA SER A 150 30.14 -7.77 8.39
C SER A 150 31.34 -7.36 9.25
N SER A 151 32.55 -7.83 8.92
CA SER A 151 33.77 -7.43 9.61
C SER A 151 34.10 -5.94 9.43
N CYS A 152 33.65 -5.30 8.34
CA CYS A 152 33.79 -3.86 8.13
C CYS A 152 33.00 -3.02 9.15
N TRP A 153 31.97 -3.58 9.77
CA TRP A 153 31.09 -2.88 10.71
C TRP A 153 31.37 -3.23 12.18
N GLN A 154 32.54 -3.80 12.46
CA GLN A 154 33.02 -4.03 13.81
C GLN A 154 33.63 -2.75 14.42
N ALA A 155 34.02 -2.82 15.70
CA ALA A 155 34.76 -1.75 16.35
C ALA A 155 36.07 -1.47 15.59
N GLN A 156 36.53 -0.21 15.61
CA GLN A 156 37.58 0.32 14.72
C GLN A 156 38.84 -0.57 14.61
N ALA A 157 39.30 -1.15 15.72
CA ALA A 157 40.49 -2.00 15.77
C ALA A 157 40.32 -3.39 15.11
N TRP A 158 39.09 -3.84 14.89
CA TRP A 158 38.76 -5.16 14.36
C TRP A 158 38.33 -5.14 12.90
N ARG A 159 38.27 -3.95 12.28
CA ARG A 159 37.93 -3.83 10.85
C ARG A 159 39.11 -4.32 10.00
N PRO A 160 38.85 -5.01 8.88
CA PRO A 160 39.91 -5.45 7.98
C PRO A 160 40.62 -4.26 7.35
N THR A 161 41.88 -4.44 6.96
CA THR A 161 42.56 -3.50 6.07
C THR A 161 42.03 -3.66 4.64
N ALA A 162 42.15 -2.61 3.81
CA ALA A 162 41.76 -2.71 2.40
C ALA A 162 42.51 -3.85 1.68
N GLN A 163 43.80 -4.03 2.01
CA GLN A 163 44.62 -5.14 1.50
C GLN A 163 44.11 -6.51 1.98
N GLY A 164 43.82 -6.66 3.27
CA GLY A 164 43.32 -7.92 3.83
C GLY A 164 41.96 -8.31 3.27
N PHE A 165 41.04 -7.35 3.13
CA PHE A 165 39.75 -7.59 2.48
C PHE A 165 39.93 -8.00 1.01
N LEU A 166 40.82 -7.33 0.28
CA LEU A 166 41.12 -7.64 -1.12
C LEU A 166 41.66 -9.06 -1.29
N GLU A 167 42.54 -9.51 -0.40
CA GLU A 167 43.08 -10.88 -0.39
C GLU A 167 41.98 -11.91 -0.12
N ASP A 168 41.12 -11.66 0.87
CA ASP A 168 39.98 -12.51 1.20
C ASP A 168 39.00 -12.61 0.04
N LEU A 169 38.67 -11.48 -0.60
CA LEU A 169 37.78 -11.41 -1.73
C LEU A 169 38.35 -12.14 -2.95
N ASN A 170 39.62 -11.94 -3.26
CA ASN A 170 40.28 -12.66 -4.34
C ASN A 170 40.32 -14.17 -4.05
N ARG A 171 40.65 -14.59 -2.83
CA ARG A 171 40.64 -15.99 -2.44
C ARG A 171 39.26 -16.64 -2.64
N MET A 172 38.19 -15.99 -2.19
CA MET A 172 36.81 -16.45 -2.40
C MET A 172 36.43 -16.55 -3.88
N LEU A 173 36.90 -15.61 -4.71
CA LEU A 173 36.67 -15.62 -6.16
C LEU A 173 37.44 -16.76 -6.85
N HIS A 174 38.67 -17.05 -6.43
CA HIS A 174 39.50 -18.12 -7.00
C HIS A 174 39.04 -19.52 -6.56
N SER A 175 38.52 -19.66 -5.33
CA SER A 175 37.99 -20.94 -4.82
C SER A 175 36.58 -21.25 -5.32
N GLY A 176 35.92 -20.31 -6.01
CA GLY A 176 34.54 -20.46 -6.47
C GLY A 176 33.52 -20.44 -5.33
N GLU A 177 33.91 -20.02 -4.13
CA GLU A 177 33.01 -19.91 -2.98
C GLU A 177 31.92 -18.86 -3.21
N VAL A 178 32.24 -17.78 -3.92
CA VAL A 178 31.27 -16.78 -4.38
C VAL A 178 30.99 -16.94 -5.88
N PRO A 179 29.73 -16.82 -6.33
CA PRO A 179 29.40 -16.96 -7.74
C PRO A 179 30.11 -15.90 -8.58
N SER A 180 30.76 -16.33 -9.67
CA SER A 180 31.35 -15.41 -10.65
C SER A 180 30.26 -14.48 -11.18
N SER A 181 30.47 -13.15 -11.03
CA SER A 181 29.50 -12.10 -11.38
C SER A 181 28.83 -12.37 -12.72
N PRO A 182 27.57 -12.83 -12.77
CA PRO A 182 26.92 -13.11 -14.03
C PRO A 182 26.28 -11.81 -14.52
N ILE A 183 26.84 -11.28 -15.61
CA ILE A 183 26.21 -10.34 -16.56
C ILE A 183 25.93 -8.91 -16.00
N PRO A 184 26.11 -7.84 -16.80
CA PRO A 184 25.82 -6.47 -16.36
C PRO A 184 24.37 -6.29 -15.89
N MET A 185 24.21 -5.68 -14.71
CA MET A 185 22.91 -5.30 -14.12
C MET A 185 22.16 -4.18 -14.90
N ASN A 186 22.74 -3.67 -15.98
CA ASN A 186 22.10 -2.74 -16.88
C ASN A 186 22.03 -3.41 -18.27
N LEU A 187 20.96 -4.16 -18.52
CA LEU A 187 20.62 -4.67 -19.87
C LEU A 187 20.52 -3.55 -20.92
N PHE A 188 20.44 -2.30 -20.46
CA PHE A 188 20.13 -1.11 -21.24
C PHE A 188 21.23 -0.04 -21.26
N THR A 189 22.40 -0.25 -20.61
CA THR A 189 23.54 0.67 -20.82
C THR A 189 24.20 0.37 -22.15
N ILE A 190 24.18 1.35 -23.04
CA ILE A 190 24.89 1.35 -24.31
C ILE A 190 26.11 2.27 -24.15
N THR A 191 27.29 1.80 -24.54
CA THR A 191 28.44 2.66 -24.81
C THR A 191 28.40 3.13 -26.26
N ASP A 192 28.70 4.40 -26.52
CA ASP A 192 28.79 4.88 -27.90
C ASP A 192 29.82 4.05 -28.68
N ASN A 193 29.40 3.48 -29.82
CA ASN A 193 30.14 2.56 -30.71
C ASN A 193 30.20 1.07 -30.31
N GLU A 194 29.30 0.56 -29.46
CA GLU A 194 29.21 -0.89 -29.25
C GLU A 194 28.73 -1.62 -30.53
N PRO A 195 29.39 -2.71 -30.97
CA PRO A 195 28.93 -3.47 -32.13
C PRO A 195 27.62 -4.21 -31.80
N ILE A 196 26.73 -4.33 -32.79
CA ILE A 196 25.49 -5.11 -32.65
C ILE A 196 25.88 -6.57 -32.34
N PRO A 197 25.48 -7.13 -31.18
CA PRO A 197 25.83 -8.49 -30.83
C PRO A 197 25.17 -9.47 -31.82
N PRO A 198 25.82 -10.58 -32.18
CA PRO A 198 25.18 -11.61 -32.99
C PRO A 198 24.06 -12.29 -32.19
N TRP A 199 23.10 -12.88 -32.91
CA TRP A 199 22.13 -13.79 -32.30
C TRP A 199 22.84 -15.03 -31.73
N PRO A 200 22.42 -15.56 -30.56
CA PRO A 200 22.84 -16.88 -30.10
C PRO A 200 22.55 -17.93 -31.18
N TYR A 201 23.45 -18.91 -31.32
CA TYR A 201 23.36 -19.95 -32.35
C TYR A 201 22.05 -20.77 -32.26
N GLU A 202 21.47 -20.86 -31.07
CA GLU A 202 20.24 -21.59 -30.79
C GLU A 202 18.98 -20.86 -31.28
N ILE A 203 19.05 -19.55 -31.52
CA ILE A 203 17.93 -18.76 -32.04
C ILE A 203 17.77 -18.99 -33.53
N LYS A 204 16.61 -19.50 -33.93
CA LYS A 204 16.28 -19.77 -35.33
C LYS A 204 15.72 -18.51 -36.00
N ASP A 205 16.24 -18.18 -37.16
CA ASP A 205 15.57 -17.27 -38.09
C ASP A 205 14.53 -18.05 -38.90
N LEU A 206 13.26 -17.71 -38.67
CA LEU A 206 12.11 -18.34 -39.28
C LEU A 206 11.64 -17.59 -40.52
N ASN A 207 12.32 -16.54 -40.99
CA ASN A 207 11.87 -15.73 -42.12
C ASN A 207 11.47 -16.57 -43.35
N ASN A 208 12.33 -17.50 -43.77
CA ASN A 208 12.08 -18.38 -44.92
C ASN A 208 11.13 -19.56 -44.62
N GLN A 209 10.70 -19.69 -43.36
CA GLN A 209 9.78 -20.73 -42.91
C GLN A 209 8.35 -20.18 -42.72
N LEU A 210 8.12 -18.88 -42.90
CA LEU A 210 6.81 -18.24 -42.77
C LEU A 210 6.19 -17.99 -44.14
N ASN A 211 4.89 -18.27 -44.28
CA ASN A 211 4.15 -17.99 -45.51
C ASN A 211 3.59 -16.57 -45.48
N GLU A 212 4.17 -15.67 -46.28
CA GLU A 212 3.80 -14.25 -46.40
C GLU A 212 2.31 -14.02 -46.73
N GLU A 213 1.70 -14.89 -47.53
CA GLU A 213 0.28 -14.78 -47.91
C GLU A 213 -0.67 -15.00 -46.73
N THR A 214 -0.18 -15.58 -45.63
CA THR A 214 -0.99 -15.91 -44.45
C THR A 214 -0.94 -14.83 -43.36
N PHE A 215 -0.19 -13.75 -43.57
CA PHE A 215 0.00 -12.72 -42.56
C PHE A 215 -1.28 -11.90 -42.35
N THR A 216 -1.75 -11.91 -41.10
CA THR A 216 -2.93 -11.15 -40.68
C THR A 216 -2.60 -10.29 -39.46
N VAL A 217 -2.85 -8.98 -39.56
CA VAL A 217 -2.68 -8.07 -38.41
C VAL A 217 -3.69 -8.45 -37.33
N ARG A 218 -3.22 -8.71 -36.11
CA ARG A 218 -4.05 -9.00 -34.95
C ARG A 218 -4.26 -7.79 -34.07
N SER A 219 -3.21 -7.01 -33.85
CA SER A 219 -3.31 -5.76 -33.10
C SER A 219 -2.24 -4.76 -33.54
N ARG A 220 -2.57 -3.47 -33.41
CA ARG A 220 -1.66 -2.35 -33.59
C ARG A 220 -1.74 -1.50 -32.33
N SER A 221 -0.68 -1.52 -31.53
CA SER A 221 -0.53 -0.66 -30.35
C SER A 221 0.44 0.48 -30.65
N LEU A 222 0.66 1.37 -29.68
CA LEU A 222 1.74 2.35 -29.72
C LEU A 222 3.13 1.69 -29.70
N ARG A 223 3.26 0.52 -29.06
CA ARG A 223 4.55 -0.15 -28.78
C ARG A 223 4.96 -1.17 -29.84
N ALA A 224 3.99 -1.89 -30.40
CA ALA A 224 4.24 -3.02 -31.30
C ALA A 224 3.03 -3.32 -32.22
N THR A 225 3.32 -3.93 -33.36
CA THR A 225 2.34 -4.57 -34.23
C THR A 225 2.43 -6.08 -34.05
N VAL A 226 1.29 -6.72 -33.80
CA VAL A 226 1.20 -8.16 -33.65
C VAL A 226 0.54 -8.75 -34.88
N TRP A 227 1.21 -9.70 -35.51
CA TRP A 227 0.76 -10.42 -36.69
C TRP A 227 0.54 -11.89 -36.33
N ARG A 228 -0.40 -12.53 -37.01
CA ARG A 228 -0.51 -13.98 -37.06
C ARG A 228 -0.07 -14.45 -38.44
N ALA A 229 0.80 -15.45 -38.47
CA ALA A 229 1.29 -16.10 -39.68
C ALA A 229 1.20 -17.62 -39.55
N ARG A 230 1.41 -18.34 -40.65
CA ARG A 230 1.59 -19.79 -40.67
C ARG A 230 2.98 -20.15 -41.18
N THR A 231 3.57 -21.20 -40.62
CA THR A 231 4.80 -21.78 -41.14
C THR A 231 4.54 -22.57 -42.42
N VAL A 232 5.61 -22.94 -43.13
CA VAL A 232 5.59 -23.90 -44.24
C VAL A 232 5.02 -25.28 -43.84
N THR A 233 5.18 -25.66 -42.57
CA THR A 233 4.56 -26.86 -41.97
C THR A 233 3.11 -26.64 -41.51
N ASN A 234 2.50 -25.51 -41.89
CA ASN A 234 1.14 -25.10 -41.55
C ASN A 234 0.87 -24.89 -40.04
N GLN A 235 1.92 -24.69 -39.24
CA GLN A 235 1.81 -24.32 -37.83
C GLN A 235 1.50 -22.83 -37.71
N SER A 236 0.49 -22.44 -36.94
CA SER A 236 0.23 -21.02 -36.69
C SER A 236 1.24 -20.46 -35.68
N VAL A 237 1.74 -19.25 -35.92
CA VAL A 237 2.66 -18.51 -35.04
C VAL A 237 2.23 -17.04 -34.90
N ILE A 238 2.74 -16.37 -33.87
CA ILE A 238 2.58 -14.94 -33.67
C ILE A 238 3.91 -14.25 -33.95
N VAL A 239 3.88 -13.20 -34.77
CA VAL A 239 5.05 -12.35 -35.04
C VAL A 239 4.79 -10.98 -34.44
N LYS A 240 5.58 -10.59 -33.44
CA LYS A 240 5.49 -9.28 -32.79
C LYS A 240 6.66 -8.42 -33.25
N VAL A 241 6.31 -7.28 -33.85
CA VAL A 241 7.27 -6.34 -34.44
C VAL A 241 7.19 -5.02 -33.66
N PRO A 242 8.32 -4.43 -33.22
CA PRO A 242 8.31 -3.13 -32.57
C PRO A 242 7.75 -2.06 -33.50
N ARG A 243 6.96 -1.11 -32.96
CA ARG A 243 6.59 0.10 -33.71
C ARG A 243 7.51 1.23 -33.29
N LEU A 244 8.36 1.63 -34.21
CA LEU A 244 9.38 2.64 -34.01
C LEU A 244 9.24 3.74 -35.05
N ASN A 245 9.61 4.95 -34.66
CA ASN A 245 9.79 6.07 -35.59
C ASN A 245 11.27 6.23 -36.02
N ALA A 246 12.11 5.22 -35.75
CA ALA A 246 13.46 5.16 -36.26
C ALA A 246 13.36 4.85 -37.76
N SER A 247 13.53 5.86 -38.62
CA SER A 247 13.69 5.57 -40.05
C SER A 247 14.98 4.79 -40.24
N LEU A 248 14.98 3.85 -41.19
CA LEU A 248 16.20 3.15 -41.63
C LEU A 248 17.31 4.13 -42.03
N ASP A 249 16.98 5.37 -42.37
CA ASP A 249 17.93 6.41 -42.76
C ASP A 249 18.78 6.93 -41.59
N ASN A 250 18.40 6.65 -40.34
CA ASN A 250 19.19 7.02 -39.16
C ASN A 250 19.85 5.77 -38.54
N GLN A 251 20.95 5.33 -39.16
CA GLN A 251 21.70 4.12 -38.79
C GLN A 251 22.03 4.04 -37.29
N ALA A 252 22.45 5.14 -36.67
CA ALA A 252 22.79 5.17 -35.25
C ALA A 252 21.60 4.87 -34.33
N ARG A 253 20.37 5.28 -34.72
CA ARG A 253 19.15 4.95 -33.98
C ARG A 253 18.78 3.47 -34.12
N HIS A 254 18.92 2.93 -35.33
CA HIS A 254 18.67 1.53 -35.62
C HIS A 254 19.66 0.62 -34.85
N ASP A 255 20.96 0.91 -34.91
CA ASP A 255 22.00 0.10 -34.26
C ASP A 255 21.81 0.05 -32.73
N ARG A 256 21.49 1.20 -32.09
CA ARG A 256 21.22 1.25 -30.64
C ARG A 256 20.02 0.42 -30.23
N LEU A 257 18.96 0.42 -31.04
CA LEU A 257 17.81 -0.43 -30.81
C LEU A 257 18.18 -1.90 -30.93
N GLU A 258 18.85 -2.29 -32.01
CA GLU A 258 19.26 -3.69 -32.25
C GLU A 258 20.16 -4.21 -31.12
N ILE A 259 21.06 -3.37 -30.59
CA ILE A 259 21.88 -3.71 -29.41
C ILE A 259 21.01 -4.04 -28.20
N ILE A 260 20.07 -3.16 -27.82
CA ILE A 260 19.18 -3.42 -26.68
C ILE A 260 18.31 -4.65 -26.93
N PHE A 261 17.72 -4.73 -28.12
CA PHE A 261 16.81 -5.78 -28.51
C PHE A 261 17.46 -7.16 -28.38
N ARG A 262 18.67 -7.31 -28.94
CA ARG A 262 19.44 -8.55 -28.87
C ARG A 262 19.94 -8.84 -27.46
N LYS A 263 20.38 -7.84 -26.69
CA LYS A 263 20.76 -8.05 -25.27
C LYS A 263 19.58 -8.60 -24.45
N VAL A 264 18.39 -8.01 -24.61
CA VAL A 264 17.19 -8.47 -23.89
C VAL A 264 16.81 -9.89 -24.31
N VAL A 265 16.79 -10.17 -25.60
CA VAL A 265 16.42 -11.51 -26.11
C VAL A 265 17.45 -12.57 -25.71
N SER A 266 18.74 -12.31 -25.90
CA SER A 266 19.83 -13.22 -25.50
C SER A 266 19.86 -13.52 -24.01
N SER A 267 19.34 -12.64 -23.15
CA SER A 267 19.25 -12.90 -21.71
C SER A 267 18.06 -13.79 -21.29
N ARG A 268 17.08 -14.01 -22.18
CA ARG A 268 15.77 -14.59 -21.84
C ARG A 268 15.30 -15.71 -22.78
N TYR A 269 15.99 -15.97 -23.89
CA TYR A 269 15.52 -16.89 -24.93
C TYR A 269 15.34 -18.34 -24.48
N ASP A 270 16.14 -18.81 -23.52
CA ASP A 270 16.10 -20.20 -23.03
C ASP A 270 15.12 -20.42 -21.87
N ILE A 271 14.32 -19.40 -21.51
CA ILE A 271 13.33 -19.50 -20.43
C ILE A 271 12.07 -20.20 -20.95
N HIS A 272 11.76 -21.36 -20.39
CA HIS A 272 10.61 -22.17 -20.76
C HIS A 272 9.74 -22.50 -19.54
N HIS A 273 8.47 -22.09 -19.57
CA HIS A 273 7.51 -22.39 -18.51
C HIS A 273 6.07 -22.43 -19.05
N PRO A 274 5.16 -23.29 -18.54
CA PRO A 274 3.77 -23.35 -19.00
C PRO A 274 3.00 -22.02 -18.95
N ASN A 275 3.31 -21.15 -17.99
CA ASN A 275 2.71 -19.82 -17.82
C ASN A 275 3.55 -18.68 -18.40
N ILE A 276 4.48 -19.00 -19.31
CA ILE A 276 5.27 -18.04 -20.06
C ILE A 276 5.05 -18.31 -21.55
N ILE A 277 4.87 -17.26 -22.34
CA ILE A 277 4.68 -17.40 -23.78
C ILE A 277 5.97 -17.93 -24.41
N GLY A 278 5.88 -19.08 -25.06
CA GLY A 278 7.00 -19.74 -25.75
C GLY A 278 7.57 -18.87 -26.87
N PHE A 279 8.86 -18.58 -26.78
CA PHE A 279 9.64 -17.92 -27.82
C PHE A 279 10.17 -18.96 -28.81
N LEU A 280 9.91 -18.78 -30.10
CA LEU A 280 10.24 -19.76 -31.14
C LEU A 280 11.46 -19.35 -31.99
N GLY A 281 11.74 -18.05 -32.08
CA GLY A 281 12.81 -17.52 -32.91
C GLY A 281 12.54 -16.09 -33.37
N ILE A 282 13.22 -15.67 -34.43
CA ILE A 282 13.12 -14.34 -35.02
C ILE A 282 12.69 -14.40 -36.49
N THR A 283 12.41 -13.25 -37.08
CA THR A 283 12.28 -13.08 -38.53
C THR A 283 12.97 -11.80 -38.97
N SER A 284 13.95 -11.92 -39.87
CA SER A 284 14.83 -10.82 -40.29
C SER A 284 14.36 -10.04 -41.53
N GLY A 285 13.44 -10.59 -42.33
CA GLY A 285 13.03 -10.01 -43.62
C GLY A 285 11.61 -9.45 -43.66
N PHE A 286 10.80 -9.67 -42.63
CA PHE A 286 9.39 -9.28 -42.61
C PHE A 286 9.14 -7.78 -42.41
N SER A 287 10.06 -7.09 -41.76
CA SER A 287 9.93 -5.66 -41.46
C SER A 287 11.29 -4.99 -41.40
N PRO A 288 11.35 -3.64 -41.42
CA PRO A 288 12.60 -2.90 -41.21
C PRO A 288 13.39 -3.29 -39.94
N HIS A 289 12.71 -3.87 -38.96
CA HIS A 289 13.28 -4.39 -37.73
C HIS A 289 13.01 -5.88 -37.59
N GLU A 290 13.89 -6.59 -36.89
CA GLU A 290 13.71 -8.02 -36.64
C GLU A 290 12.45 -8.28 -35.80
N GLY A 291 11.59 -9.18 -36.26
CA GLY A 291 10.37 -9.58 -35.55
C GLY A 291 10.62 -10.73 -34.60
N LEU A 292 10.00 -10.72 -33.41
CA LEU A 292 10.03 -11.88 -32.50
C LEU A 292 8.89 -12.83 -32.81
N VAL A 293 9.20 -14.11 -32.96
CA VAL A 293 8.24 -15.17 -33.26
C VAL A 293 7.91 -15.95 -31.99
N PHE A 294 6.62 -16.05 -31.70
CA PHE A 294 6.06 -16.68 -30.52
C PHE A 294 5.08 -17.79 -30.89
N GLU A 295 4.86 -18.69 -29.93
CA GLU A 295 3.70 -19.58 -29.97
C GLU A 295 2.37 -18.80 -30.05
N VAL A 296 1.33 -19.44 -30.55
CA VAL A 296 -0.02 -18.85 -30.56
C VAL A 296 -0.69 -19.10 -29.23
N CYS A 297 -0.94 -18.04 -28.47
CA CYS A 297 -1.94 -18.03 -27.41
C CYS A 297 -3.31 -17.69 -28.03
N TYR A 298 -4.41 -18.24 -27.52
CA TYR A 298 -5.72 -18.11 -28.17
C TYR A 298 -6.22 -16.66 -28.15
N GLN A 299 -6.37 -16.12 -29.37
CA GLN A 299 -7.01 -14.89 -29.84
C GLN A 299 -6.81 -13.56 -29.09
N TRP A 300 -6.78 -13.46 -27.77
CA TRP A 300 -6.86 -12.21 -27.00
C TRP A 300 -5.82 -12.15 -25.87
N ASN A 301 -5.30 -10.95 -25.60
CA ASN A 301 -4.67 -10.65 -24.31
C ASN A 301 -5.77 -10.42 -23.25
N LEU A 302 -5.41 -10.32 -21.97
CA LEU A 302 -6.40 -10.09 -20.91
C LEU A 302 -7.24 -8.82 -21.18
N ALA A 303 -6.65 -7.75 -21.71
CA ALA A 303 -7.37 -6.52 -22.04
C ALA A 303 -8.51 -6.72 -23.07
N GLU A 304 -8.25 -7.44 -24.16
CA GLU A 304 -9.27 -7.79 -25.17
C GLU A 304 -10.25 -8.85 -24.64
N TYR A 305 -9.77 -9.75 -23.80
CA TYR A 305 -10.60 -10.75 -23.14
C TYR A 305 -11.69 -10.12 -22.27
N ARG A 306 -11.39 -9.03 -21.55
CA ARG A 306 -12.38 -8.26 -20.79
C ARG A 306 -13.54 -7.78 -21.68
N LYS A 307 -13.24 -7.15 -22.81
CA LYS A 307 -14.27 -6.56 -23.70
C LYS A 307 -15.31 -7.59 -24.12
N LYS A 308 -14.87 -8.84 -24.31
CA LYS A 308 -15.74 -9.93 -24.75
C LYS A 308 -16.38 -10.71 -23.61
N ARG A 309 -15.70 -10.84 -22.46
CA ARG A 309 -16.27 -11.42 -21.24
C ARG A 309 -17.46 -10.62 -20.71
N VAL A 310 -17.37 -9.29 -20.70
CA VAL A 310 -18.47 -8.41 -20.22
C VAL A 310 -19.73 -8.58 -21.09
N VAL A 311 -19.57 -8.57 -22.41
CA VAL A 311 -20.68 -8.76 -23.38
C VAL A 311 -21.38 -10.11 -23.17
N LEU A 312 -20.64 -11.17 -22.85
CA LEU A 312 -21.21 -12.50 -22.67
C LEU A 312 -21.86 -12.72 -21.30
N LEU A 313 -21.35 -12.06 -20.24
CA LEU A 313 -21.97 -12.06 -18.91
C LEU A 313 -23.35 -11.39 -18.92
N GLU A 314 -23.57 -10.39 -19.79
CA GLU A 314 -24.89 -9.75 -19.96
C GLU A 314 -25.91 -10.71 -20.62
N GLU A 315 -25.46 -11.64 -21.47
CA GLU A 315 -26.32 -12.60 -22.18
C GLU A 315 -26.54 -13.92 -21.41
N TYR A 316 -25.56 -14.38 -20.62
CA TYR A 316 -25.57 -15.68 -19.93
C TYR A 316 -25.65 -15.55 -18.40
N THR A 317 -26.85 -15.29 -17.86
CA THR A 317 -27.12 -15.37 -16.40
C THR A 317 -27.81 -16.67 -15.96
N ARG A 318 -27.63 -17.79 -16.70
CA ARG A 318 -27.98 -19.13 -16.21
C ARG A 318 -26.93 -20.18 -16.58
N SER A 319 -26.21 -20.63 -15.56
CA SER A 319 -25.47 -21.90 -15.44
C SER A 319 -24.21 -22.10 -16.31
N THR A 320 -23.09 -22.35 -15.60
CA THR A 320 -21.76 -22.84 -16.06
C THR A 320 -21.00 -21.93 -17.03
N ASP A 321 -20.10 -21.10 -16.46
CA ASP A 321 -19.23 -20.16 -17.16
C ASP A 321 -18.14 -20.90 -18.00
N PRO A 322 -18.02 -20.64 -19.31
CA PRO A 322 -16.97 -21.23 -20.17
C PRO A 322 -15.58 -20.59 -20.00
N TYR A 323 -15.45 -19.58 -19.14
CA TYR A 323 -14.24 -18.77 -18.97
C TYR A 323 -13.40 -19.14 -17.75
N PRO A 324 -12.05 -19.05 -17.80
CA PRO A 324 -11.21 -19.28 -16.63
C PRO A 324 -11.55 -18.29 -15.52
N SER A 325 -11.66 -18.80 -14.29
CA SER A 325 -11.93 -17.98 -13.11
C SER A 325 -10.78 -16.98 -12.86
N SER A 326 -11.09 -15.82 -12.26
CA SER A 326 -10.05 -14.86 -11.86
C SER A 326 -9.01 -15.50 -10.93
N HIS A 327 -9.42 -16.46 -10.09
CA HIS A 327 -8.53 -17.23 -9.22
C HIS A 327 -7.51 -18.08 -9.99
N SER A 328 -7.96 -18.87 -10.98
CA SER A 328 -7.06 -19.64 -11.85
C SER A 328 -6.09 -18.76 -12.62
N LEU A 329 -6.56 -17.62 -13.12
CA LEU A 329 -5.70 -16.66 -13.83
C LEU A 329 -4.63 -16.07 -12.91
N MET A 330 -4.97 -15.74 -11.65
CA MET A 330 -3.98 -15.28 -10.67
C MET A 330 -2.93 -16.33 -10.36
N ILE A 331 -3.34 -17.59 -10.18
CA ILE A 331 -2.40 -18.71 -9.94
C ILE A 331 -1.45 -18.84 -11.12
N ASP A 332 -1.97 -18.89 -12.34
CA ASP A 332 -1.16 -19.01 -13.56
C ASP A 332 -0.13 -17.87 -13.69
N ILE A 333 -0.57 -16.63 -13.48
CA ILE A 333 0.33 -15.45 -13.52
C ILE A 333 1.40 -15.56 -12.43
N LEU A 334 1.02 -15.95 -11.20
CA LEU A 334 1.98 -16.11 -10.10
C LEU A 334 2.95 -17.27 -10.33
N GLU A 335 2.54 -18.35 -10.99
CA GLU A 335 3.47 -19.43 -11.34
C GLU A 335 4.53 -18.94 -12.31
N GLY A 336 4.14 -18.17 -13.33
CA GLY A 336 5.06 -17.50 -14.23
C GLY A 336 6.01 -16.54 -13.51
N LEU A 337 5.49 -15.67 -12.64
CA LEU A 337 6.31 -14.75 -11.83
C LEU A 337 7.26 -15.49 -10.90
N ARG A 338 6.77 -16.50 -10.16
CA ARG A 338 7.57 -17.32 -9.24
C ARG A 338 8.73 -18.00 -9.96
N HIS A 339 8.48 -18.52 -11.17
CA HIS A 339 9.52 -19.14 -11.99
C HIS A 339 10.60 -18.11 -12.37
N MET A 340 10.22 -16.96 -12.92
CA MET A 340 11.17 -15.90 -13.31
C MET A 340 11.94 -15.32 -12.12
N HIS A 341 11.24 -15.08 -10.99
CA HIS A 341 11.81 -14.52 -9.77
C HIS A 341 12.72 -15.53 -9.02
N GLY A 342 12.56 -16.83 -9.29
CA GLY A 342 13.31 -17.91 -8.66
C GLY A 342 14.68 -18.22 -9.28
N TYR A 343 15.04 -17.56 -10.39
CA TYR A 343 16.37 -17.71 -10.97
C TYR A 343 17.46 -17.15 -10.02
N PRO A 344 18.70 -17.67 -10.06
CA PRO A 344 19.82 -17.16 -9.25
C PRO A 344 20.01 -15.65 -9.40
N ILE A 345 19.78 -15.14 -10.61
CA ILE A 345 19.50 -13.73 -10.87
C ILE A 345 18.03 -13.63 -11.30
N PRO A 346 17.15 -12.97 -10.52
CA PRO A 346 15.77 -12.82 -10.91
C PRO A 346 15.62 -12.16 -12.26
N ILE A 347 14.77 -12.77 -13.07
CA ILE A 347 14.25 -12.12 -14.27
C ILE A 347 13.00 -11.36 -13.87
N THR A 348 12.99 -10.05 -14.14
CA THR A 348 11.84 -9.18 -13.91
C THR A 348 11.13 -8.90 -15.23
N GLN A 349 9.80 -8.86 -15.17
CA GLN A 349 8.98 -8.59 -16.35
C GLN A 349 8.94 -7.08 -16.63
N GLY A 350 8.66 -6.27 -15.60
CA GLY A 350 8.78 -4.81 -15.59
C GLY A 350 7.67 -4.01 -16.26
N ASP A 351 6.68 -4.63 -16.89
CA ASP A 351 5.54 -4.03 -17.57
C ASP A 351 4.38 -5.04 -17.59
N LEU A 352 4.03 -5.57 -16.41
CA LEU A 352 3.10 -6.69 -16.25
C LEU A 352 1.65 -6.21 -16.37
N THR A 353 1.30 -5.62 -17.49
CA THR A 353 -0.05 -5.10 -17.77
C THR A 353 -0.94 -6.19 -18.38
N PRO A 354 -2.28 -6.05 -18.32
CA PRO A 354 -3.21 -6.98 -18.98
C PRO A 354 -2.95 -7.15 -20.48
N GLU A 355 -2.28 -6.21 -21.15
CA GLU A 355 -1.91 -6.33 -22.56
C GLU A 355 -0.77 -7.32 -22.81
N ASN A 356 0.09 -7.53 -21.81
CA ASN A 356 1.26 -8.40 -21.85
C ASN A 356 1.00 -9.79 -21.24
N ILE A 357 -0.25 -10.08 -20.88
CA ILE A 357 -0.69 -11.39 -20.39
C ILE A 357 -1.71 -11.95 -21.40
N SER A 358 -1.44 -13.13 -21.93
CA SER A 358 -2.29 -13.82 -22.91
C SER A 358 -2.93 -15.06 -22.29
N VAL A 359 -4.06 -15.50 -22.83
CA VAL A 359 -4.73 -16.73 -22.38
C VAL A 359 -4.65 -17.78 -23.49
N ASP A 360 -4.22 -19.00 -23.17
CA ASP A 360 -4.15 -20.10 -24.13
C ASP A 360 -5.52 -20.80 -24.36
N ASP A 361 -5.55 -21.78 -25.26
CA ASP A 361 -6.74 -22.55 -25.62
C ASP A 361 -7.31 -23.39 -24.47
N ARG A 362 -6.52 -23.61 -23.41
CA ARG A 362 -6.92 -24.32 -22.19
C ARG A 362 -7.34 -23.37 -21.08
N GLY A 363 -7.42 -22.06 -21.36
CA GLY A 363 -7.75 -21.04 -20.37
C GLY A 363 -6.60 -20.66 -19.44
N ARG A 364 -5.35 -21.05 -19.75
CA ARG A 364 -4.20 -20.72 -18.90
C ARG A 364 -3.62 -19.35 -19.21
N ALA A 365 -3.32 -18.57 -18.17
CA ALA A 365 -2.62 -17.31 -18.35
C ALA A 365 -1.12 -17.53 -18.63
N LYS A 366 -0.60 -16.81 -19.63
CA LYS A 366 0.80 -16.83 -20.06
C LYS A 366 1.37 -15.42 -20.13
N ILE A 367 2.51 -15.20 -19.46
CA ILE A 367 3.21 -13.92 -19.39
C ILE A 367 4.13 -13.75 -20.61
N ASN A 368 4.13 -12.56 -21.22
CA ASN A 368 5.12 -12.20 -22.21
C ASN A 368 6.43 -11.74 -21.54
N LEU A 369 7.53 -12.47 -21.79
CA LEU A 369 8.86 -12.15 -21.28
C LEU A 369 9.49 -10.89 -21.87
N PHE A 370 9.05 -10.45 -23.05
CA PHE A 370 9.65 -9.36 -23.81
C PHE A 370 8.76 -8.11 -23.81
N SER A 371 9.02 -7.18 -22.89
CA SER A 371 8.36 -5.87 -22.87
C SER A 371 8.99 -4.92 -23.88
N PHE A 372 8.28 -4.70 -24.98
CA PHE A 372 8.61 -3.66 -25.95
C PHE A 372 8.55 -2.25 -25.34
N GLY A 373 7.66 -2.02 -24.35
CA GLY A 373 7.60 -0.74 -23.65
C GLY A 373 8.92 -0.42 -22.95
N ARG A 374 9.49 -1.40 -22.23
CA ARG A 374 10.78 -1.24 -21.54
C ARG A 374 11.96 -1.06 -22.49
N ILE A 375 11.99 -1.83 -23.58
CA ILE A 375 12.99 -1.69 -24.65
C ILE A 375 12.96 -0.27 -25.24
N LEU A 376 11.76 0.26 -25.49
CA LEU A 376 11.60 1.61 -26.04
C LEU A 376 12.01 2.70 -25.05
N THR A 377 11.68 2.59 -23.76
CA THR A 377 12.09 3.57 -22.74
C THR A 377 13.58 3.58 -22.44
N ALA A 378 14.29 2.52 -22.79
CA ALA A 378 15.74 2.44 -22.66
C ALA A 378 16.49 3.21 -23.75
N LEU A 379 15.80 3.61 -24.82
CA LEU A 379 16.38 4.45 -25.87
C LEU A 379 16.50 5.90 -25.38
N PRO A 380 17.59 6.61 -25.72
CA PRO A 380 17.75 7.99 -25.32
C PRO A 380 16.69 8.90 -25.99
N PRO A 381 16.36 10.07 -25.39
CA PRO A 381 15.19 10.87 -25.76
C PRO A 381 15.22 11.40 -27.21
N ASP A 382 16.41 11.58 -27.77
CA ASP A 382 16.68 11.97 -29.15
C ASP A 382 16.49 10.82 -30.17
N VAL A 383 16.40 9.58 -29.67
CA VAL A 383 16.20 8.34 -30.43
C VAL A 383 14.78 7.77 -30.22
N ALA A 384 14.15 8.07 -29.09
CA ALA A 384 12.82 7.60 -28.72
C ALA A 384 11.72 8.10 -29.67
N VAL A 385 10.59 7.37 -29.68
CA VAL A 385 9.37 7.64 -30.45
C VAL A 385 8.93 9.11 -30.28
N THR A 386 8.16 9.68 -31.22
CA THR A 386 7.47 10.99 -31.05
C THR A 386 6.56 11.08 -29.81
N ALA A 387 6.43 9.98 -29.07
CA ALA A 387 5.61 9.80 -27.90
C ALA A 387 6.51 9.82 -26.66
N THR A 388 6.14 10.60 -25.63
CA THR A 388 6.91 10.75 -24.37
C THR A 388 7.07 9.40 -23.64
N VAL A 389 8.06 9.25 -22.75
CA VAL A 389 8.21 8.04 -21.90
C VAL A 389 6.89 7.70 -21.18
N GLU A 390 6.15 8.73 -20.75
CA GLU A 390 4.82 8.66 -20.12
C GLU A 390 3.73 8.08 -21.04
N SER A 391 3.89 8.20 -22.35
CA SER A 391 2.98 7.59 -23.33
C SER A 391 3.38 6.15 -23.68
N VAL A 392 4.61 5.75 -23.35
CA VAL A 392 5.13 4.40 -23.59
C VAL A 392 4.84 3.48 -22.42
N LEU A 393 5.04 3.92 -21.17
CA LEU A 393 4.69 3.17 -19.95
C LEU A 393 3.58 3.89 -19.19
N SER A 394 2.58 3.15 -18.66
CA SER A 394 1.50 3.76 -17.89
C SER A 394 1.83 3.78 -16.40
N PHE A 395 1.81 4.97 -15.81
CA PHE A 395 2.12 5.23 -14.40
C PHE A 395 1.14 4.54 -13.44
N ARG A 396 -0.11 4.28 -13.87
CA ARG A 396 -1.12 3.55 -13.06
C ARG A 396 -0.67 2.15 -12.63
N TRP A 397 0.22 1.55 -13.42
CA TRP A 397 0.71 0.19 -13.20
C TRP A 397 2.10 0.16 -12.56
N MET A 398 2.79 1.31 -12.52
CA MET A 398 4.16 1.43 -12.03
C MET A 398 4.20 1.58 -10.52
N SER A 399 5.24 1.01 -9.90
CA SER A 399 5.52 1.19 -8.48
C SER A 399 6.20 2.54 -8.19
N PRO A 400 6.12 3.05 -6.94
CA PRO A 400 6.71 4.35 -6.56
C PRO A 400 8.19 4.47 -6.91
N GLU A 401 8.98 3.42 -6.66
CA GLU A 401 10.42 3.41 -6.94
C GLU A 401 10.76 3.45 -8.43
N LEU A 402 9.85 2.97 -9.30
CA LEU A 402 10.00 3.07 -10.75
C LEU A 402 9.60 4.44 -11.30
N ILE A 403 8.74 5.18 -10.59
CA ILE A 403 8.34 6.53 -11.00
C ILE A 403 9.39 7.55 -10.53
N ALA A 404 9.93 7.37 -9.31
CA ALA A 404 10.90 8.30 -8.73
C ALA A 404 12.32 8.18 -9.31
N ALA A 405 12.68 7.03 -9.89
CA ALA A 405 14.04 6.78 -10.35
C ALA A 405 14.38 7.52 -11.66
N ASN A 406 15.55 8.16 -11.70
CA ASN A 406 16.08 8.80 -12.91
C ASN A 406 16.38 7.78 -14.04
N LYS A 407 16.66 6.52 -13.67
CA LYS A 407 16.80 5.37 -14.59
C LYS A 407 16.02 4.18 -14.02
N PRO A 408 14.71 4.06 -14.31
CA PRO A 408 13.86 3.10 -13.62
C PRO A 408 14.15 1.67 -14.06
N GLN A 409 14.69 0.87 -13.14
CA GLN A 409 14.97 -0.56 -13.38
C GLN A 409 13.95 -1.44 -12.65
N PRO A 410 13.26 -2.36 -13.34
CA PRO A 410 12.28 -3.24 -12.73
C PRO A 410 12.93 -4.24 -11.78
N THR A 411 12.31 -4.38 -10.60
CA THR A 411 12.66 -5.32 -9.53
C THR A 411 11.55 -6.35 -9.34
N THR A 412 11.86 -7.45 -8.64
CA THR A 412 10.86 -8.46 -8.26
C THR A 412 9.72 -7.85 -7.45
N GLU A 413 10.05 -6.89 -6.59
CA GLU A 413 9.08 -6.17 -5.75
C GLU A 413 8.21 -5.21 -6.58
N SER A 414 8.76 -4.63 -7.65
CA SER A 414 7.99 -3.81 -8.59
C SER A 414 7.02 -4.65 -9.42
N ASP A 415 7.43 -5.87 -9.83
CA ASP A 415 6.53 -6.81 -10.50
C ASP A 415 5.37 -7.21 -9.56
N MET A 416 5.63 -7.38 -8.26
CA MET A 416 4.59 -7.70 -7.29
C MET A 416 3.61 -6.55 -7.06
N TRP A 417 4.06 -5.29 -7.11
CA TRP A 417 3.16 -4.13 -7.14
C TRP A 417 2.21 -4.18 -8.33
N THR A 418 2.77 -4.34 -9.53
CA THR A 418 1.98 -4.41 -10.77
C THR A 418 1.06 -5.64 -10.77
N PHE A 419 1.51 -6.78 -10.22
CA PHE A 419 0.68 -7.96 -10.02
C PHE A 419 -0.52 -7.68 -9.11
N GLY A 420 -0.33 -6.90 -8.03
CA GLY A 420 -1.43 -6.42 -7.20
C GLY A 420 -2.46 -5.60 -8.02
N CYS A 421 -1.99 -4.71 -8.89
CA CYS A 421 -2.85 -3.98 -9.82
C CYS A 421 -3.60 -4.90 -10.77
N VAL A 422 -2.95 -5.94 -11.31
CA VAL A 422 -3.58 -6.96 -12.16
C VAL A 422 -4.60 -7.78 -11.39
N CYS A 423 -4.35 -8.12 -10.13
CA CYS A 423 -5.32 -8.80 -9.27
C CYS A 423 -6.57 -7.95 -9.09
N PHE A 424 -6.40 -6.67 -8.70
CA PHE A 424 -7.51 -5.74 -8.62
C PHE A 424 -8.29 -5.68 -9.94
N TRP A 425 -7.58 -5.52 -11.06
CA TRP A 425 -8.19 -5.45 -12.39
C TRP A 425 -8.93 -6.75 -12.77
N LEU A 426 -8.39 -7.93 -12.47
CA LEU A 426 -9.03 -9.24 -12.73
C LEU A 426 -10.32 -9.43 -11.92
N LEU A 427 -10.40 -8.77 -10.77
CA LEU A 427 -11.48 -8.93 -9.80
C LEU A 427 -12.58 -7.90 -9.97
N THR A 428 -12.24 -6.64 -10.30
CA THR A 428 -13.20 -5.54 -10.42
C THR A 428 -13.48 -5.15 -11.86
N LEU A 429 -12.62 -5.56 -12.80
CA LEU A 429 -12.58 -5.07 -14.17
C LEU A 429 -12.42 -3.55 -14.26
N GLN A 430 -11.93 -2.89 -13.21
CA GLN A 430 -11.62 -1.46 -13.20
C GLN A 430 -10.12 -1.24 -13.38
N GLU A 431 -9.76 -0.09 -13.98
CA GLU A 431 -8.36 0.31 -14.06
C GLU A 431 -7.88 0.89 -12.72
N PRO A 432 -6.62 0.63 -12.33
CA PRO A 432 -6.02 1.28 -11.17
C PRO A 432 -6.10 2.81 -11.30
N TYR A 433 -6.45 3.49 -10.21
CA TYR A 433 -6.68 4.94 -10.20
C TYR A 433 -7.74 5.43 -11.21
N GLY A 434 -8.75 4.61 -11.53
CA GLY A 434 -9.75 4.92 -12.58
C GLY A 434 -10.54 6.23 -12.40
N SER A 435 -10.57 6.82 -11.20
CA SER A 435 -11.16 8.16 -10.97
C SER A 435 -10.33 9.31 -11.52
N THR A 436 -9.05 9.08 -11.75
CA THR A 436 -8.12 10.10 -12.21
C THR A 436 -8.13 10.08 -13.72
N ASN A 437 -8.48 11.20 -14.35
CA ASN A 437 -8.62 11.27 -15.81
C ASN A 437 -7.29 11.29 -16.56
N ARG A 438 -6.17 11.62 -15.90
CA ARG A 438 -4.83 11.65 -16.50
C ARG A 438 -3.88 10.67 -15.83
N ASP A 439 -2.97 10.08 -16.61
CA ASP A 439 -2.03 9.06 -16.17
C ASP A 439 -0.90 9.62 -15.28
N ASP A 440 -0.43 10.83 -15.58
CA ASP A 440 0.57 11.57 -14.77
C ASP A 440 0.07 11.85 -13.35
N LEU A 441 -1.19 12.26 -13.22
CA LEU A 441 -1.82 12.45 -11.91
C LEU A 441 -1.94 11.14 -11.13
N ALA A 442 -2.12 10.00 -11.81
CA ALA A 442 -2.06 8.70 -11.13
C ALA A 442 -0.64 8.41 -10.61
N GLY A 443 0.40 8.81 -11.34
CA GLY A 443 1.79 8.73 -10.85
C GLY A 443 2.04 9.58 -9.59
N VAL A 444 1.45 10.77 -9.52
CA VAL A 444 1.49 11.61 -8.31
C VAL A 444 0.82 10.90 -7.13
N GLU A 445 -0.35 10.28 -7.34
CA GLU A 445 -1.04 9.51 -6.30
C GLU A 445 -0.19 8.35 -5.79
N VAL A 446 0.49 7.63 -6.69
CA VAL A 446 1.41 6.54 -6.34
C VAL A 446 2.54 7.04 -5.44
N LEU A 447 3.19 8.15 -5.81
CA LEU A 447 4.31 8.74 -5.06
C LEU A 447 3.89 9.31 -3.69
N GLN A 448 2.63 9.73 -3.56
CA GLN A 448 2.07 10.23 -2.29
C GLN A 448 1.70 9.13 -1.30
N GLY A 449 1.86 7.85 -1.66
CA GLY A 449 1.49 6.76 -0.77
C GLY A 449 0.11 6.19 -1.02
N HIS A 450 -0.66 6.68 -1.99
CA HIS A 450 -2.05 6.26 -2.18
C HIS A 450 -2.12 4.93 -2.94
N SER A 451 -2.87 3.98 -2.38
CA SER A 451 -3.06 2.66 -2.99
C SER A 451 -3.81 2.75 -4.33
N PRO A 452 -3.48 1.91 -5.31
CA PRO A 452 -4.16 1.87 -6.62
C PRO A 452 -5.68 1.66 -6.57
N ALA A 453 -6.18 1.05 -5.50
CA ALA A 453 -7.60 0.90 -5.22
C ALA A 453 -7.86 0.81 -3.71
N THR A 454 -9.05 1.23 -3.27
CA THR A 454 -9.52 1.09 -1.88
C THR A 454 -10.65 0.06 -1.82
N LEU A 455 -10.82 -0.62 -0.67
CA LEU A 455 -11.89 -1.60 -0.47
C LEU A 455 -13.27 -0.99 -0.74
N ALA A 456 -13.43 0.30 -0.43
CA ALA A 456 -14.62 1.10 -0.66
C ALA A 456 -15.03 1.23 -2.15
N ARG A 457 -14.07 1.16 -3.09
CA ARG A 457 -14.33 1.14 -4.54
C ARG A 457 -14.63 -0.25 -5.10
N VAL A 458 -14.39 -1.27 -4.30
CA VAL A 458 -14.25 -2.66 -4.75
C VAL A 458 -15.50 -3.48 -4.42
N TYR A 459 -16.44 -2.91 -3.65
CA TYR A 459 -17.55 -3.67 -3.10
C TYR A 459 -18.62 -4.02 -4.15
N ARG A 460 -18.44 -5.16 -4.82
CA ARG A 460 -19.51 -5.97 -5.42
C ARG A 460 -19.53 -7.35 -4.80
N ARG A 461 -20.65 -8.05 -4.98
CA ARG A 461 -21.12 -9.33 -4.38
C ARG A 461 -20.19 -10.56 -4.52
N ASP A 462 -18.88 -10.38 -4.58
CA ASP A 462 -17.93 -11.43 -4.90
C ASP A 462 -17.11 -11.90 -3.68
N SER A 463 -17.07 -13.22 -3.54
CA SER A 463 -16.49 -13.99 -2.41
C SER A 463 -15.02 -13.73 -2.08
N TRP A 464 -14.28 -13.04 -2.94
CA TRP A 464 -12.84 -12.80 -2.76
C TRP A 464 -12.52 -11.57 -1.87
N THR A 465 -13.50 -10.73 -1.55
CA THR A 465 -13.33 -9.56 -0.69
C THR A 465 -13.22 -9.92 0.81
N THR A 466 -13.83 -11.05 1.23
CA THR A 466 -14.02 -11.41 2.65
C THR A 466 -13.04 -12.47 3.18
N ASN A 467 -12.21 -13.09 2.33
CA ASN A 467 -11.35 -14.22 2.68
C ASN A 467 -9.88 -13.85 3.00
N GLY A 468 -9.56 -12.55 3.14
CA GLY A 468 -8.20 -12.07 3.36
C GLY A 468 -7.32 -11.95 2.09
N LEU A 469 -7.85 -12.30 0.91
CA LEU A 469 -7.16 -12.07 -0.37
C LEU A 469 -6.93 -10.57 -0.59
N TRP A 470 -7.93 -9.73 -0.30
CA TRP A 470 -7.80 -8.27 -0.42
C TRP A 470 -6.63 -7.72 0.42
N ASN A 471 -6.50 -8.15 1.67
CA ASN A 471 -5.39 -7.73 2.53
C ASN A 471 -4.03 -8.06 1.88
N THR A 472 -3.94 -9.17 1.16
CA THR A 472 -2.70 -9.59 0.52
C THR A 472 -2.44 -8.86 -0.78
N ILE A 473 -3.49 -8.59 -1.58
CA ILE A 473 -3.42 -7.68 -2.72
C ILE A 473 -2.96 -6.29 -2.24
N ALA A 474 -3.52 -5.78 -1.15
CA ALA A 474 -3.13 -4.50 -0.58
C ALA A 474 -1.67 -4.46 -0.10
N ARG A 475 -1.13 -5.58 0.40
CA ARG A 475 0.30 -5.68 0.76
C ARG A 475 1.23 -5.56 -0.45
N CYS A 476 0.79 -5.90 -1.65
CA CYS A 476 1.57 -5.63 -2.87
C CYS A 476 1.78 -4.13 -3.10
N TRP A 477 0.94 -3.27 -2.53
CA TRP A 477 0.97 -1.82 -2.70
C TRP A 477 1.65 -1.07 -1.55
N ARG A 478 2.51 -1.75 -0.77
CA ARG A 478 3.36 -1.08 0.22
C ARG A 478 4.38 -0.18 -0.49
N GLN A 479 4.56 1.03 0.04
CA GLN A 479 5.50 2.01 -0.50
C GLN A 479 6.93 1.50 -0.47
N ASP A 480 7.34 0.96 0.68
CA ASP A 480 8.60 0.23 0.81
C ASP A 480 8.52 -1.09 0.01
N PRO A 481 9.36 -1.28 -1.03
CA PRO A 481 9.36 -2.50 -1.84
C PRO A 481 9.60 -3.77 -1.04
N LEU A 482 10.39 -3.70 0.04
CA LEU A 482 10.76 -4.87 0.84
C LEU A 482 9.61 -5.42 1.69
N GLN A 483 8.55 -4.63 1.91
CA GLN A 483 7.36 -5.05 2.64
C GLN A 483 6.32 -5.78 1.77
N ARG A 484 6.55 -5.81 0.46
CA ARG A 484 5.67 -6.49 -0.50
C ARG A 484 5.90 -8.01 -0.44
N PRO A 485 4.84 -8.82 -0.55
CA PRO A 485 5.00 -10.27 -0.56
C PRO A 485 5.73 -10.71 -1.83
N SER A 486 6.57 -11.72 -1.72
CA SER A 486 7.13 -12.42 -2.89
C SER A 486 6.05 -13.24 -3.61
N ALA A 487 6.27 -13.58 -4.89
CA ALA A 487 5.37 -14.46 -5.64
C ALA A 487 5.13 -15.80 -4.92
N THR A 488 6.16 -16.35 -4.28
CA THR A 488 6.09 -17.59 -3.48
C THR A 488 5.19 -17.44 -2.25
N GLU A 489 5.31 -16.32 -1.53
CA GLU A 489 4.47 -16.06 -0.34
C GLU A 489 3.02 -15.82 -0.71
N PHE A 490 2.77 -15.05 -1.78
CA PHE A 490 1.42 -14.82 -2.29
C PHE A 490 0.78 -16.14 -2.73
N MET A 491 1.51 -16.99 -3.44
CA MET A 491 1.03 -18.30 -3.88
C MET A 491 0.61 -19.18 -2.70
N LYS A 492 1.45 -19.27 -1.66
CA LYS A 492 1.12 -20.04 -0.45
C LYS A 492 -0.19 -19.60 0.20
N LEU A 493 -0.53 -18.31 0.11
CA LEU A 493 -1.81 -17.82 0.58
C LEU A 493 -2.95 -18.27 -0.33
N LEU A 494 -2.85 -18.08 -1.65
CA LEU A 494 -3.89 -18.50 -2.58
C LEU A 494 -4.21 -20.00 -2.45
N THR A 495 -3.20 -20.87 -2.35
CA THR A 495 -3.41 -22.31 -2.11
C THR A 495 -4.12 -22.60 -0.79
N ARG A 496 -3.94 -21.77 0.25
CA ARG A 496 -4.71 -21.91 1.51
C ARG A 496 -6.18 -21.50 1.34
N LEU A 497 -6.47 -20.64 0.37
CA LEU A 497 -7.83 -20.18 0.05
C LEU A 497 -8.55 -21.13 -0.91
N GLU A 498 -7.80 -21.93 -1.67
CA GLU A 498 -8.31 -22.90 -2.65
C GLU A 498 -9.15 -24.02 -1.99
N GLY A 499 -10.33 -24.30 -2.57
CA GLY A 499 -11.25 -25.35 -2.09
C GLY A 499 -12.09 -25.00 -0.85
N ARG A 500 -11.90 -23.82 -0.24
CA ARG A 500 -12.80 -23.34 0.82
C ARG A 500 -14.06 -22.75 0.18
N LYS A 501 -15.23 -23.28 0.52
CA LYS A 501 -16.51 -22.59 0.28
C LYS A 501 -16.53 -21.40 1.22
N ILE A 502 -16.33 -20.20 0.67
CA ILE A 502 -16.11 -19.00 1.48
C ILE A 502 -17.47 -18.55 2.01
N GLU A 503 -17.71 -18.82 3.28
CA GLU A 503 -18.81 -18.19 4.02
C GLU A 503 -18.55 -16.68 4.07
N TRP A 504 -19.61 -15.89 3.90
CA TRP A 504 -19.62 -14.42 3.80
C TRP A 504 -18.98 -13.68 5.00
N LEU A 505 -18.60 -14.41 6.04
CA LEU A 505 -18.03 -13.87 7.25
C LEU A 505 -16.52 -13.62 7.11
N PRO A 506 -16.01 -12.48 7.63
CA PRO A 506 -14.61 -12.37 7.98
C PRO A 506 -14.18 -13.62 8.75
N ILE A 507 -12.98 -14.15 8.50
CA ILE A 507 -12.50 -15.42 9.10
C ILE A 507 -12.58 -15.41 10.65
N SER A 508 -12.63 -14.22 11.27
CA SER A 508 -12.80 -14.01 12.72
C SER A 508 -14.26 -13.97 13.21
N THR A 509 -15.24 -13.70 12.33
CA THR A 509 -16.64 -13.52 12.72
C THR A 509 -17.35 -14.87 12.77
N VAL A 510 -18.02 -15.16 13.88
CA VAL A 510 -18.73 -16.43 14.10
C VAL A 510 -20.18 -16.32 13.65
N ASP A 511 -20.69 -17.30 12.90
CA ASP A 511 -22.13 -17.44 12.66
C ASP A 511 -22.82 -18.10 13.87
N LEU A 512 -23.78 -17.39 14.43
CA LEU A 512 -24.56 -17.77 15.60
C LEU A 512 -25.98 -18.24 15.24
N ALA A 513 -26.20 -18.62 13.97
CA ALA A 513 -27.44 -19.21 13.48
C ALA A 513 -28.03 -20.26 14.44
N GLY A 514 -29.31 -20.08 14.79
CA GLY A 514 -30.08 -20.95 15.69
C GLY A 514 -29.67 -20.88 17.17
N LYS A 515 -28.66 -20.09 17.53
CA LYS A 515 -28.18 -19.94 18.93
C LYS A 515 -28.66 -18.66 19.57
N VAL A 516 -29.07 -17.67 18.79
CA VAL A 516 -29.64 -16.42 19.30
C VAL A 516 -31.15 -16.55 19.32
N ARG A 517 -31.75 -16.35 20.50
CA ARG A 517 -33.20 -16.35 20.70
C ARG A 517 -33.70 -14.92 20.76
N PHE A 518 -34.44 -14.54 19.73
CA PHE A 518 -35.14 -13.26 19.65
C PHE A 518 -36.58 -13.50 19.19
N ASP A 519 -37.55 -12.87 19.88
CA ASP A 519 -38.97 -13.02 19.57
C ASP A 519 -39.41 -11.93 18.58
N LEU A 520 -39.65 -12.34 17.34
CA LEU A 520 -40.06 -11.47 16.24
C LEU A 520 -41.39 -10.76 16.48
N SER A 521 -42.25 -11.31 17.34
CA SER A 521 -43.55 -10.69 17.67
C SER A 521 -43.42 -9.46 18.59
N ALA A 522 -42.25 -9.27 19.21
CA ALA A 522 -42.00 -8.24 20.22
C ALA A 522 -41.34 -6.95 19.68
N ARG A 523 -41.21 -6.78 18.35
CA ARG A 523 -40.72 -5.53 17.72
C ARG A 523 -41.51 -4.28 18.16
N GLN A 524 -42.70 -4.46 18.75
CA GLN A 524 -43.65 -3.40 19.03
C GLN A 524 -43.77 -2.90 20.48
N ASN A 525 -42.89 -3.19 21.48
CA ASN A 525 -42.64 -2.22 22.60
C ASN A 525 -41.76 -2.64 23.83
N HIS A 526 -41.09 -3.79 23.91
CA HIS A 526 -40.45 -4.17 25.21
C HIS A 526 -38.97 -4.56 25.20
N LYS A 527 -38.25 -4.51 24.07
CA LYS A 527 -36.84 -4.95 23.99
C LYS A 527 -35.91 -4.08 23.13
N GLN A 528 -36.36 -2.92 22.67
CA GLN A 528 -35.57 -2.02 21.84
C GLN A 528 -34.72 -1.10 22.73
N ILE A 529 -33.42 -1.02 22.46
CA ILE A 529 -32.42 -0.30 23.26
C ILE A 529 -32.12 1.07 22.65
N ALA A 530 -31.95 1.12 21.32
CA ALA A 530 -31.58 2.35 20.62
C ALA A 530 -32.01 2.29 19.15
N ASN A 531 -32.07 3.48 18.53
CA ASN A 531 -32.28 3.66 17.09
C ASN A 531 -31.12 4.41 16.48
N HIS A 532 -30.71 3.96 15.31
CA HIS A 532 -29.68 4.57 14.48
C HIS A 532 -30.27 4.86 13.11
N GLN A 533 -29.99 6.06 12.63
CA GLN A 533 -30.37 6.48 11.29
C GLN A 533 -29.12 6.99 10.57
N SER A 534 -28.95 6.56 9.32
CA SER A 534 -27.91 7.06 8.43
C SER A 534 -28.49 7.36 7.05
N ILE A 535 -27.74 8.12 6.26
CA ILE A 535 -28.06 8.46 4.88
C ILE A 535 -27.06 7.71 4.00
N TRP A 536 -27.55 6.83 3.15
CA TRP A 536 -26.76 6.15 2.13
C TRP A 536 -26.92 6.89 0.80
N ARG A 537 -25.79 7.25 0.17
CA ARG A 537 -25.77 7.97 -1.12
C ARG A 537 -25.02 7.18 -2.16
N ARG A 538 -25.52 7.13 -3.39
CA ARG A 538 -24.83 6.63 -4.58
C ARG A 538 -24.43 7.78 -5.50
N PHE A 539 -23.24 7.75 -6.07
CA PHE A 539 -22.64 8.80 -6.90
C PHE A 539 -22.36 8.32 -8.32
N SER A 540 -22.24 9.27 -9.25
CA SER A 540 -21.86 9.00 -10.63
C SER A 540 -20.36 8.72 -10.77
N HIS A 541 -19.99 7.74 -11.59
CA HIS A 541 -18.58 7.42 -11.85
C HIS A 541 -17.85 8.49 -12.66
N THR A 542 -18.58 9.39 -13.34
CA THR A 542 -18.01 10.34 -14.30
C THR A 542 -18.24 11.81 -13.93
N LYS A 543 -19.17 12.10 -13.02
CA LYS A 543 -19.56 13.46 -12.61
C LYS A 543 -19.74 13.56 -11.10
N ALA A 544 -19.50 14.75 -10.53
CA ALA A 544 -19.75 15.05 -9.13
C ALA A 544 -21.25 15.28 -8.87
N GLU A 545 -22.06 14.23 -9.00
CA GLU A 545 -23.51 14.25 -8.79
C GLU A 545 -23.95 13.04 -7.95
N VAL A 546 -24.92 13.26 -7.05
CA VAL A 546 -25.60 12.20 -6.29
C VAL A 546 -26.65 11.59 -7.21
N LEU A 547 -26.47 10.31 -7.57
CA LEU A 547 -27.44 9.56 -8.37
C LEU A 547 -28.64 9.14 -7.53
N GLU A 548 -28.41 8.85 -6.24
CA GLU A 548 -29.43 8.32 -5.35
C GLU A 548 -29.12 8.60 -3.88
N GLU A 549 -30.18 8.84 -3.10
CA GLU A 549 -30.12 9.00 -1.65
C GLU A 549 -31.21 8.16 -0.97
N THR A 550 -30.84 7.40 0.05
CA THR A 550 -31.77 6.55 0.81
C THR A 550 -31.44 6.57 2.30
N HIS A 551 -32.46 6.73 3.14
CA HIS A 551 -32.30 6.63 4.59
C HIS A 551 -32.28 5.18 5.03
N VAL A 552 -31.28 4.82 5.83
CA VAL A 552 -31.13 3.49 6.43
C VAL A 552 -31.42 3.62 7.93
N LYS A 553 -32.43 2.89 8.41
CA LYS A 553 -32.83 2.86 9.82
C LYS A 553 -32.52 1.50 10.44
N MET A 554 -31.76 1.50 11.52
CA MET A 554 -31.38 0.31 12.28
C MET A 554 -31.73 0.48 13.76
N ALA A 555 -32.09 -0.61 14.42
CA ALA A 555 -32.40 -0.64 15.84
C ALA A 555 -31.52 -1.66 16.55
N LEU A 556 -31.21 -1.35 17.80
CA LEU A 556 -30.60 -2.28 18.74
C LEU A 556 -31.70 -2.96 19.56
N TYR A 557 -31.68 -4.28 19.62
CA TYR A 557 -32.63 -5.09 20.36
C TYR A 557 -31.91 -5.99 21.37
N GLU A 558 -32.51 -6.15 22.54
CA GLU A 558 -32.04 -7.10 23.52
C GLU A 558 -32.44 -8.54 23.11
N ALA A 559 -31.46 -9.43 23.11
CA ALA A 559 -31.64 -10.83 22.78
C ALA A 559 -30.87 -11.75 23.74
N THR A 560 -31.08 -13.06 23.57
CA THR A 560 -30.47 -14.07 24.43
C THR A 560 -29.66 -15.06 23.59
N TYR A 561 -28.37 -15.16 23.86
CA TYR A 561 -27.48 -16.15 23.27
C TYR A 561 -27.45 -17.43 24.09
N VAL A 562 -27.70 -18.56 23.43
CA VAL A 562 -27.73 -19.91 24.02
C VAL A 562 -26.84 -20.82 23.17
N PRO A 563 -25.56 -21.02 23.54
CA PRO A 563 -24.60 -21.76 22.71
C PRO A 563 -24.95 -23.24 22.54
N LYS A 564 -25.61 -23.85 23.55
CA LYS A 564 -26.13 -25.23 23.54
C LYS A 564 -27.41 -25.29 24.38
N TRP A 565 -28.25 -26.30 24.13
CA TRP A 565 -29.57 -26.44 24.78
C TRP A 565 -29.55 -26.49 26.32
N TYR A 566 -28.41 -26.84 26.92
CA TYR A 566 -28.18 -26.92 28.38
C TYR A 566 -27.27 -25.81 28.93
N SER A 567 -26.78 -24.89 28.09
CA SER A 567 -25.89 -23.82 28.52
C SER A 567 -26.67 -22.67 29.17
N LYS A 568 -26.02 -21.97 30.11
CA LYS A 568 -26.55 -20.73 30.66
C LYS A 568 -26.77 -19.71 29.54
N ALA A 569 -27.99 -19.18 29.49
CA ALA A 569 -28.37 -18.09 28.61
C ALA A 569 -27.58 -16.81 28.96
N THR A 570 -26.99 -16.17 27.94
CA THR A 570 -26.25 -14.91 28.08
C THR A 570 -26.98 -13.80 27.35
N ARG A 571 -27.09 -12.61 27.96
CA ARG A 571 -27.68 -11.43 27.30
C ARG A 571 -26.74 -10.92 26.21
N VAL A 572 -27.31 -10.60 25.05
CA VAL A 572 -26.61 -10.04 23.90
C VAL A 572 -27.47 -8.95 23.27
N VAL A 573 -26.86 -8.11 22.43
CA VAL A 573 -27.58 -7.09 21.66
C VAL A 573 -27.55 -7.46 20.19
N ILE A 574 -28.69 -7.34 19.53
CA ILE A 574 -28.81 -7.51 18.08
C ILE A 574 -28.97 -6.13 17.44
N LYS A 575 -28.25 -5.86 16.35
CA LYS A 575 -28.51 -4.72 15.47
C LYS A 575 -29.19 -5.20 14.19
N ALA A 576 -30.36 -4.65 13.90
CA ALA A 576 -31.20 -5.05 12.77
C ALA A 576 -31.94 -3.87 12.11
N GLY A 577 -32.16 -3.93 10.79
CA GLY A 577 -33.01 -2.97 10.07
C GLY A 577 -34.51 -3.20 10.35
N PHE A 578 -35.30 -2.14 10.53
CA PHE A 578 -36.69 -2.28 11.03
C PHE A 578 -37.80 -1.48 10.30
N ASP A 579 -37.50 -0.82 9.19
CA ASP A 579 -38.48 -0.02 8.43
C ASP A 579 -38.09 0.03 6.95
N LEU A 580 -38.53 -0.97 6.17
CA LEU A 580 -38.02 -1.25 4.81
C LEU A 580 -39.10 -1.14 3.71
N GLU A 581 -40.25 -0.57 4.04
CA GLU A 581 -41.50 -0.77 3.29
C GLU A 581 -41.74 0.11 2.06
N SER A 582 -40.74 0.73 1.39
CA SER A 582 -41.11 1.57 0.22
C SER A 582 -40.17 1.70 -0.99
N LYS A 583 -38.94 1.18 -0.99
CA LYS A 583 -38.06 1.31 -2.18
C LYS A 583 -37.14 0.09 -2.38
N THR A 584 -37.10 -0.44 -3.59
CA THR A 584 -36.21 -1.54 -4.03
C THR A 584 -34.73 -1.28 -3.69
N ASN A 585 -34.34 -0.01 -3.65
CA ASN A 585 -32.97 0.42 -3.43
C ASN A 585 -32.57 0.54 -1.94
N ALA A 586 -33.55 0.55 -1.02
CA ALA A 586 -33.29 0.55 0.42
C ALA A 586 -32.70 -0.78 0.91
N MET A 587 -33.05 -1.89 0.24
CA MET A 587 -32.44 -3.19 0.49
C MET A 587 -30.95 -3.21 0.14
N GLU A 588 -30.57 -2.65 -1.02
CA GLU A 588 -29.16 -2.58 -1.42
C GLU A 588 -28.34 -1.67 -0.50
N ALA A 589 -28.89 -0.53 -0.11
CA ALA A 589 -28.26 0.38 0.85
C ALA A 589 -28.01 -0.30 2.21
N LEU A 590 -29.02 -1.01 2.74
CA LEU A 590 -28.90 -1.73 4.00
C LEU A 590 -27.90 -2.90 3.90
N TYR A 591 -27.93 -3.67 2.80
CA TYR A 591 -26.99 -4.78 2.53
C TYR A 591 -25.54 -4.28 2.54
N SER A 592 -25.26 -3.21 1.78
CA SER A 592 -23.93 -2.60 1.71
C SER A 592 -23.47 -2.06 3.07
N SER A 593 -24.37 -1.42 3.82
CA SER A 593 -24.04 -0.79 5.10
C SER A 593 -23.72 -1.80 6.20
N ILE A 594 -24.55 -2.84 6.37
CA ILE A 594 -24.31 -3.90 7.38
C ILE A 594 -23.00 -4.64 7.07
N GLN A 595 -22.74 -4.93 5.80
CA GLN A 595 -21.53 -5.65 5.39
C GLN A 595 -20.25 -4.89 5.69
N HIS A 596 -20.26 -3.60 5.37
CA HIS A 596 -19.14 -2.72 5.66
C HIS A 596 -18.89 -2.62 7.15
N GLU A 597 -19.95 -2.45 7.95
CA GLU A 597 -19.84 -2.40 9.41
C GLU A 597 -19.33 -3.73 10.00
N VAL A 598 -19.84 -4.88 9.55
CA VAL A 598 -19.35 -6.20 9.99
C VAL A 598 -17.87 -6.38 9.69
N ALA A 599 -17.42 -6.01 8.49
CA ALA A 599 -16.01 -6.13 8.10
C ALA A 599 -15.09 -5.27 8.97
N LEU A 600 -15.51 -4.03 9.26
CA LEU A 600 -14.78 -3.14 10.16
C LEU A 600 -14.75 -3.67 11.59
N MET A 601 -15.90 -4.09 12.12
CA MET A 601 -16.01 -4.53 13.51
C MET A 601 -15.30 -5.87 13.77
N ALA A 602 -15.17 -6.73 12.77
CA ALA A 602 -14.50 -8.04 12.88
C ALA A 602 -12.97 -7.96 13.08
N GLN A 603 -12.36 -6.81 12.81
CA GLN A 603 -10.93 -6.54 12.99
C GLN A 603 -10.64 -5.61 14.19
N ILE A 604 -11.68 -5.13 14.88
CA ILE A 604 -11.57 -4.23 16.02
C ILE A 604 -11.70 -5.03 17.32
N ASP A 605 -10.70 -4.94 18.19
CA ASP A 605 -10.77 -5.48 19.56
C ASP A 605 -10.20 -4.46 20.54
N HIS A 606 -11.10 -3.69 21.16
CA HIS A 606 -10.73 -2.67 22.13
C HIS A 606 -11.78 -2.62 23.27
N PRO A 607 -11.37 -2.50 24.54
CA PRO A 607 -12.29 -2.57 25.68
C PRO A 607 -13.36 -1.46 25.69
N CYS A 608 -13.04 -0.29 25.13
CA CYS A 608 -13.94 0.87 25.07
C CYS A 608 -14.70 0.98 23.73
N ILE A 609 -14.73 -0.09 22.93
CA ILE A 609 -15.54 -0.19 21.70
C ILE A 609 -16.56 -1.32 21.90
N HIS A 610 -17.77 -1.15 21.37
CA HIS A 610 -18.83 -2.16 21.44
C HIS A 610 -18.45 -3.42 20.64
N LYS A 611 -18.25 -4.54 21.32
CA LYS A 611 -17.68 -5.74 20.71
C LYS A 611 -18.70 -6.52 19.89
N LEU A 612 -18.41 -6.73 18.61
CA LEU A 612 -19.11 -7.69 17.77
C LEU A 612 -18.73 -9.11 18.19
N LEU A 613 -19.73 -9.92 18.53
CA LEU A 613 -19.55 -11.33 18.89
C LEU A 613 -19.71 -12.25 17.68
N GLY A 614 -20.53 -11.86 16.71
CA GLY A 614 -20.84 -12.65 15.54
C GLY A 614 -21.99 -12.07 14.74
N ILE A 615 -22.50 -12.86 13.81
CA ILE A 615 -23.77 -12.59 13.11
C ILE A 615 -24.77 -13.69 13.45
N ASP A 616 -26.05 -13.47 13.18
CA ASP A 616 -27.06 -14.51 13.16
C ASP A 616 -27.72 -14.57 11.78
N SER A 617 -27.39 -15.61 10.99
CA SER A 617 -27.94 -15.85 9.65
C SER A 617 -29.22 -16.67 9.63
N SER A 618 -29.88 -16.87 10.79
CA SER A 618 -31.07 -17.74 10.90
C SER A 618 -32.15 -17.40 9.88
N PRO A 619 -32.81 -18.41 9.26
CA PRO A 619 -33.82 -18.21 8.22
C PRO A 619 -35.10 -17.52 8.69
N THR A 620 -35.25 -17.29 9.99
CA THR A 620 -36.31 -16.49 10.60
C THR A 620 -36.19 -15.00 10.26
N HIS A 621 -35.02 -14.56 9.81
CA HIS A 621 -34.75 -13.18 9.42
C HIS A 621 -35.10 -12.99 7.95
N THR A 622 -36.13 -12.21 7.67
CA THR A 622 -36.74 -12.12 6.33
C THR A 622 -35.85 -11.49 5.25
N TYR A 623 -34.80 -10.75 5.61
CA TYR A 623 -34.02 -9.98 4.63
C TYR A 623 -32.49 -9.96 4.84
N LEU A 624 -31.95 -9.91 6.06
CA LEU A 624 -30.49 -9.82 6.32
C LEU A 624 -30.08 -10.49 7.65
N PRO A 625 -28.82 -10.93 7.79
CA PRO A 625 -28.30 -11.44 9.05
C PRO A 625 -28.18 -10.32 10.09
N ASP A 626 -28.53 -10.66 11.32
CA ASP A 626 -28.49 -9.76 12.47
C ASP A 626 -27.07 -9.66 13.01
N MET A 627 -26.56 -8.45 13.27
CA MET A 627 -25.26 -8.30 13.92
C MET A 627 -25.42 -8.52 15.42
N VAL A 628 -24.66 -9.45 15.99
CA VAL A 628 -24.77 -9.84 17.40
C VAL A 628 -23.59 -9.28 18.16
N PHE A 629 -23.87 -8.41 19.11
CA PHE A 629 -22.89 -7.75 19.95
C PHE A 629 -23.01 -8.19 21.41
N GLU A 630 -21.98 -7.88 22.19
CA GLU A 630 -22.05 -7.98 23.64
C GLU A 630 -23.17 -7.13 24.23
N SER A 631 -23.63 -7.50 25.43
CA SER A 631 -24.61 -6.72 26.17
C SER A 631 -24.09 -5.31 26.46
N LEU A 632 -24.88 -4.29 26.14
CA LEU A 632 -24.67 -2.92 26.57
C LEU A 632 -25.65 -2.54 27.68
N SER A 633 -25.33 -1.47 28.39
CA SER A 633 -26.32 -0.74 29.18
C SER A 633 -27.36 -0.10 28.25
N GLN A 634 -28.54 0.23 28.78
CA GLN A 634 -29.53 1.03 28.05
C GLN A 634 -29.27 2.54 28.18
N LEU A 635 -28.14 2.93 28.78
CA LEU A 635 -27.84 4.31 29.12
C LEU A 635 -26.79 4.88 28.16
N THR A 636 -27.23 5.77 27.27
CA THR A 636 -26.35 6.57 26.43
C THR A 636 -25.97 7.88 27.10
N LEU A 637 -24.88 8.49 26.65
CA LEU A 637 -24.49 9.82 27.11
C LEU A 637 -25.57 10.87 26.79
N GLN A 638 -26.29 10.72 25.69
CA GLN A 638 -27.43 11.59 25.37
C GLN A 638 -28.57 11.47 26.40
N LEU A 639 -28.89 10.25 26.84
CA LEU A 639 -29.92 10.05 27.86
C LEU A 639 -29.51 10.66 29.21
N LEU A 640 -28.22 10.56 29.56
CA LEU A 640 -27.67 11.23 30.74
C LEU A 640 -27.82 12.76 30.67
N LEU A 641 -27.56 13.34 29.49
CA LEU A 641 -27.68 14.78 29.25
C LEU A 641 -29.14 15.27 29.32
N ASN A 642 -30.09 14.47 28.84
CA ASN A 642 -31.52 14.83 28.82
C ASN A 642 -32.21 14.72 30.19
N GLN A 643 -31.72 13.86 31.09
CA GLN A 643 -32.33 13.61 32.41
C GLN A 643 -31.87 14.58 33.51
N GLY A 644 -31.71 15.87 33.19
CA GLY A 644 -31.42 16.95 34.15
C GLY A 644 -32.59 17.28 35.11
N SER A 645 -33.25 16.28 35.69
CA SER A 645 -34.32 16.43 36.70
C SER A 645 -34.01 15.56 37.94
N PRO A 646 -34.38 16.03 39.15
CA PRO A 646 -33.79 15.67 40.45
C PRO A 646 -33.89 14.20 40.91
N GLY A 647 -34.43 13.28 40.09
CA GLY A 647 -34.52 11.85 40.41
C GLY A 647 -33.23 11.04 40.21
N TYR A 648 -32.20 11.61 39.59
CA TYR A 648 -30.96 10.90 39.24
C TYR A 648 -29.95 10.74 40.42
N ALA A 649 -30.11 11.49 41.51
CA ALA A 649 -29.29 11.30 42.72
C ALA A 649 -29.49 9.91 43.37
N GLU A 650 -30.57 9.21 43.00
CA GLU A 650 -30.95 7.95 43.64
C GLU A 650 -30.42 6.70 42.93
N SER A 651 -30.01 6.80 41.65
CA SER A 651 -29.49 5.68 40.85
C SER A 651 -27.96 5.60 40.76
N ILE A 652 -27.21 6.69 41.02
CA ILE A 652 -25.78 6.63 41.41
C ILE A 652 -25.63 6.52 42.94
N ARG A 653 -26.54 5.80 43.61
CA ARG A 653 -26.43 5.56 45.06
C ARG A 653 -25.30 4.62 45.48
N ILE A 654 -24.50 4.10 44.54
CA ILE A 654 -23.36 3.22 44.86
C ILE A 654 -22.02 4.00 44.86
N VAL A 655 -21.99 5.28 44.47
CA VAL A 655 -20.75 6.09 44.50
C VAL A 655 -20.89 7.47 45.16
N SER A 656 -22.09 8.02 45.35
CA SER A 656 -22.23 9.37 45.94
C SER A 656 -22.81 9.38 47.36
N GLU A 657 -21.93 9.38 48.36
CA GLU A 657 -22.23 10.00 49.67
C GLU A 657 -21.80 11.49 49.73
N LEU A 658 -21.42 12.11 48.60
CA LEU A 658 -21.00 13.51 48.55
C LEU A 658 -21.72 14.25 47.41
N HIS A 659 -22.53 15.25 47.79
CA HIS A 659 -23.16 16.22 46.89
C HIS A 659 -22.11 17.23 46.39
N ASP A 660 -21.23 16.81 45.48
CA ASP A 660 -20.15 17.67 44.98
C ASP A 660 -20.13 17.70 43.44
N SER A 661 -20.26 18.91 42.86
CA SER A 661 -20.18 19.18 41.42
C SER A 661 -18.84 18.74 40.82
N THR A 662 -17.82 18.61 41.65
CA THR A 662 -16.48 18.10 41.31
C THR A 662 -16.51 16.62 40.90
N LEU A 663 -17.40 15.81 41.48
CA LEU A 663 -17.51 14.36 41.21
C LEU A 663 -18.11 14.08 39.82
N PHE A 664 -19.09 14.88 39.38
CA PHE A 664 -19.67 14.78 38.04
C PHE A 664 -18.65 15.11 36.94
N ALA A 665 -17.83 16.16 37.13
CA ALA A 665 -16.74 16.49 36.22
C ALA A 665 -15.68 15.37 36.15
N TYR A 666 -15.42 14.71 37.28
CA TYR A 666 -14.48 13.58 37.34
C TYR A 666 -14.99 12.36 36.56
N ILE A 667 -16.27 12.00 36.72
CA ILE A 667 -16.91 10.89 35.98
C ILE A 667 -16.91 11.14 34.47
N HIS A 668 -17.28 12.36 34.03
CA HIS A 668 -17.26 12.71 32.62
C HIS A 668 -15.85 12.71 32.03
N THR A 669 -14.84 13.13 32.79
CA THR A 669 -13.44 13.04 32.36
C THR A 669 -13.01 11.60 32.15
N PHE A 670 -13.45 10.67 33.01
CA PHE A 670 -13.17 9.24 32.84
C PHE A 670 -13.82 8.67 31.56
N GLN A 671 -15.09 8.98 31.33
CA GLN A 671 -15.82 8.58 30.11
C GLN A 671 -15.17 9.14 28.84
N LEU A 672 -14.74 10.41 28.86
CA LEU A 672 -14.05 11.04 27.74
C LEU A 672 -12.69 10.39 27.45
N ARG A 673 -11.98 9.90 28.47
CA ARG A 673 -10.73 9.15 28.29
C ARG A 673 -10.98 7.81 27.61
N ASP A 674 -12.03 7.10 27.99
CA ASP A 674 -12.41 5.82 27.35
C ASP A 674 -12.75 6.03 25.86
N VAL A 675 -13.56 7.05 25.55
CA VAL A 675 -13.91 7.40 24.17
C VAL A 675 -12.67 7.85 23.39
N ALA A 676 -11.81 8.69 23.98
CA ALA A 676 -10.56 9.10 23.34
C ALA A 676 -9.61 7.92 23.07
N SER A 677 -9.52 6.96 24.01
CA SER A 677 -8.75 5.72 23.83
C SER A 677 -9.29 4.88 22.67
N ALA A 678 -10.62 4.75 22.56
CA ALA A 678 -11.25 4.07 21.45
C ALA A 678 -10.93 4.74 20.11
N ILE A 679 -11.05 6.07 20.02
CA ILE A 679 -10.75 6.82 18.80
C ILE A 679 -9.27 6.72 18.44
N THR A 680 -8.34 6.85 19.39
CA THR A 680 -6.91 6.65 19.16
C THR A 680 -6.61 5.25 18.61
N TYR A 681 -7.21 4.21 19.18
CA TYR A 681 -7.07 2.84 18.68
C TYR A 681 -7.53 2.71 17.22
N LEU A 682 -8.67 3.31 16.86
CA LEU A 682 -9.17 3.31 15.48
C LEU A 682 -8.22 4.07 14.55
N HIS A 683 -7.79 5.26 14.98
CA HIS A 683 -6.91 6.14 14.21
C HIS A 683 -5.53 5.51 13.98
N GLU A 684 -5.04 4.65 14.89
CA GLU A 684 -3.73 4.00 14.80
C GLU A 684 -3.81 2.52 14.40
N HIS A 685 -4.97 2.07 13.91
CA HIS A 685 -5.20 0.66 13.60
C HIS A 685 -4.22 0.11 12.55
N SER A 686 -3.60 -1.05 12.83
CA SER A 686 -2.50 -1.63 12.04
C SER A 686 -2.91 -2.07 10.62
N GLY A 687 -4.19 -2.38 10.41
CA GLY A 687 -4.76 -2.71 9.10
C GLY A 687 -5.00 -1.48 8.19
N GLY A 688 -4.75 -0.28 8.70
CA GLY A 688 -5.10 0.99 8.08
C GLY A 688 -5.96 1.84 9.02
N ASN A 689 -5.77 3.16 9.01
CA ASN A 689 -6.44 4.09 9.94
C ASN A 689 -7.97 4.01 9.75
N ILE A 690 -8.72 3.87 10.83
CA ILE A 690 -10.19 3.83 10.82
C ILE A 690 -10.72 5.15 11.38
N CYS A 691 -11.62 5.77 10.64
CA CYS A 691 -12.42 6.90 11.06
C CYS A 691 -13.82 6.42 11.46
N HIS A 692 -14.40 6.95 12.53
CA HIS A 692 -15.74 6.58 13.00
C HIS A 692 -16.84 7.29 12.21
N GLY A 693 -16.67 8.59 11.91
CA GLY A 693 -17.56 9.36 11.03
C GLY A 693 -18.92 9.75 11.61
N ASP A 694 -19.29 9.24 12.79
CA ASP A 694 -20.55 9.57 13.48
C ASP A 694 -20.39 9.60 15.02
N ILE A 695 -19.41 10.37 15.53
CA ILE A 695 -19.18 10.49 16.98
C ILE A 695 -20.16 11.50 17.58
N GLN A 696 -21.09 11.02 18.40
CA GLN A 696 -22.10 11.84 19.09
C GLN A 696 -22.58 11.15 20.37
N PRO A 697 -23.20 11.86 21.33
CA PRO A 697 -23.60 11.30 22.62
C PRO A 697 -24.57 10.10 22.53
N GLU A 698 -25.36 9.99 21.47
CA GLU A 698 -26.27 8.87 21.21
C GLU A 698 -25.52 7.56 20.93
N ASN A 699 -24.30 7.67 20.40
CA ASN A 699 -23.44 6.54 20.03
C ASN A 699 -22.42 6.20 21.13
N ILE A 700 -22.50 6.84 22.30
CA ILE A 700 -21.62 6.60 23.45
C ILE A 700 -22.45 6.00 24.60
N PHE A 701 -22.18 4.74 24.94
CA PHE A 701 -22.87 4.01 26.00
C PHE A 701 -22.09 4.06 27.30
N VAL A 702 -22.77 4.33 28.41
CA VAL A 702 -22.18 4.38 29.75
C VAL A 702 -22.55 3.12 30.52
N LEU A 703 -21.55 2.33 30.87
CA LEU A 703 -21.71 1.08 31.61
C LEU A 703 -21.98 1.34 33.11
N SER A 704 -22.45 0.32 33.81
CA SER A 704 -22.74 0.41 35.26
C SER A 704 -21.50 0.68 36.12
N ASP A 705 -20.31 0.38 35.61
CA ASP A 705 -19.02 0.67 36.26
C ASP A 705 -18.51 2.10 35.97
N GLY A 706 -19.28 2.91 35.24
CA GLY A 706 -18.94 4.29 34.88
C GLY A 706 -18.10 4.42 33.61
N ARG A 707 -17.62 3.32 33.01
CA ARG A 707 -16.86 3.35 31.76
C ARG A 707 -17.74 3.66 30.55
N ALA A 708 -17.12 4.20 29.51
CA ALA A 708 -17.81 4.47 28.25
C ALA A 708 -17.39 3.49 27.14
N LYS A 709 -18.35 3.12 26.28
CA LYS A 709 -18.10 2.39 25.03
C LYS A 709 -18.62 3.18 23.84
N LEU A 710 -17.79 3.29 22.80
CA LEU A 710 -18.17 3.83 21.50
C LEU A 710 -18.87 2.73 20.67
N ALA A 711 -20.01 3.06 20.09
CA ALA A 711 -20.86 2.16 19.32
C ALA A 711 -21.31 2.79 17.99
N ASN A 712 -22.01 2.01 17.16
CA ASN A 712 -22.59 2.42 15.87
C ASN A 712 -21.57 2.84 14.80
N PHE A 713 -21.00 1.84 14.12
CA PHE A 713 -19.96 2.04 13.10
C PHE A 713 -20.52 2.13 11.68
N THR A 714 -21.80 2.46 11.53
CA THR A 714 -22.52 2.52 10.24
C THR A 714 -21.86 3.48 9.25
N CYS A 715 -21.33 4.60 9.75
CA CYS A 715 -20.67 5.65 8.96
C CYS A 715 -19.14 5.55 9.00
N ALA A 716 -18.59 4.52 9.66
CA ALA A 716 -17.16 4.37 9.82
C ALA A 716 -16.47 4.05 8.50
N PHE A 717 -15.19 4.37 8.38
CA PHE A 717 -14.44 4.20 7.14
C PHE A 717 -12.97 3.88 7.42
N GLN A 718 -12.39 2.93 6.67
CA GLN A 718 -10.97 2.53 6.82
C GLN A 718 -10.12 2.98 5.62
N TYR A 719 -8.98 3.59 5.93
CA TYR A 719 -7.97 4.06 4.99
C TYR A 719 -6.79 3.08 4.93
N ILE A 720 -6.43 2.59 3.75
CA ILE A 720 -5.43 1.51 3.58
C ILE A 720 -3.99 2.04 3.50
N SER A 721 -3.77 3.26 2.99
CA SER A 721 -2.49 3.97 3.07
C SER A 721 -2.64 5.48 2.82
N GLY A 722 -2.02 6.31 3.68
CA GLY A 722 -1.96 7.76 3.53
C GLY A 722 -3.32 8.47 3.74
N GLN A 723 -3.45 9.21 4.84
CA GLN A 723 -4.58 10.09 5.08
C GLN A 723 -4.50 11.32 4.17
N PRO A 724 -5.54 11.69 3.40
CA PRO A 724 -5.66 13.07 2.96
C PRO A 724 -6.17 13.92 4.13
N THR A 725 -5.51 15.05 4.40
CA THR A 725 -6.01 16.13 5.28
C THR A 725 -7.20 16.88 4.65
N SER A 726 -7.66 16.48 3.46
CA SER A 726 -8.73 17.09 2.69
C SER A 726 -9.74 16.08 2.15
N THR A 727 -10.95 16.56 1.87
CA THR A 727 -12.10 15.78 1.44
C THR A 727 -11.94 15.31 -0.01
N ARG A 728 -11.63 14.02 -0.21
CA ARG A 728 -11.71 13.37 -1.53
C ARG A 728 -13.17 13.23 -1.96
N ARG A 729 -13.45 13.40 -3.26
CA ARG A 729 -14.79 13.21 -3.85
C ARG A 729 -14.94 11.82 -4.48
N TRP A 730 -16.09 11.19 -4.26
CA TRP A 730 -16.42 9.80 -4.63
C TRP A 730 -16.74 9.55 -6.11
N SER A 731 -16.76 8.25 -6.46
CA SER A 731 -17.26 7.68 -7.72
C SER A 731 -18.37 6.62 -7.57
N GLU A 732 -18.78 6.16 -6.36
CA GLU A 732 -19.76 5.05 -6.21
C GLU A 732 -20.77 5.15 -5.01
N ALA A 733 -20.46 4.94 -3.72
CA ALA A 733 -21.46 5.11 -2.62
C ALA A 733 -20.91 5.29 -1.19
N ILE A 734 -21.58 6.07 -0.32
CA ILE A 734 -21.15 6.30 1.09
C ILE A 734 -22.34 6.31 2.07
N SER A 735 -22.12 5.83 3.30
CA SER A 735 -23.01 6.07 4.45
C SER A 735 -22.53 7.30 5.23
N ALA A 736 -23.42 8.25 5.45
CA ALA A 736 -23.16 9.48 6.18
C ALA A 736 -24.20 9.69 7.30
N PRO A 737 -23.84 10.40 8.38
CA PRO A 737 -24.78 10.76 9.42
C PRO A 737 -25.87 11.72 8.91
N PRO A 738 -27.06 11.74 9.55
CA PRO A 738 -28.11 12.69 9.23
C PRO A 738 -27.65 14.14 9.39
N GLN A 739 -28.15 15.03 8.53
CA GLN A 739 -27.91 16.48 8.64
C GLN A 739 -29.24 17.23 8.85
N PRO A 740 -29.24 18.37 9.54
CA PRO A 740 -28.09 19.00 10.22
C PRO A 740 -27.65 18.26 11.50
N SER A 741 -26.39 18.41 11.91
CA SER A 741 -25.83 17.81 13.13
C SER A 741 -24.95 18.82 13.89
N LEU A 742 -25.02 18.81 15.23
CA LEU A 742 -24.16 19.61 16.12
C LEU A 742 -22.70 19.13 16.15
N TYR A 743 -22.47 17.89 15.73
CA TYR A 743 -21.20 17.20 15.96
C TYR A 743 -20.33 17.09 14.71
N LEU A 744 -20.88 17.37 13.52
CA LEU A 744 -20.12 17.31 12.27
C LEU A 744 -19.27 18.56 12.06
N SER A 745 -18.05 18.35 11.58
CA SER A 745 -17.18 19.43 11.12
C SER A 745 -17.64 20.00 9.78
N LEU A 746 -17.16 21.19 9.42
CA LEU A 746 -17.52 21.86 8.18
C LEU A 746 -17.21 21.00 6.94
N GLU A 747 -16.04 20.36 6.93
CA GLU A 747 -15.63 19.50 5.82
C GLU A 747 -16.42 18.18 5.74
N SER A 748 -16.90 17.65 6.88
CA SER A 748 -17.75 16.46 6.91
C SER A 748 -19.21 16.74 6.54
N ARG A 749 -19.57 18.01 6.31
CA ARG A 749 -20.90 18.41 5.81
C ARG A 749 -21.02 18.30 4.29
N ASP A 750 -19.91 18.31 3.55
CA ASP A 750 -19.92 18.12 2.09
C ASP A 750 -20.46 16.71 1.76
N PRO A 751 -21.59 16.59 1.02
CA PRO A 751 -22.19 15.29 0.71
C PRO A 751 -21.28 14.38 -0.11
N PHE A 752 -20.21 14.90 -0.71
CA PHE A 752 -19.22 14.15 -1.48
C PHE A 752 -17.96 13.77 -0.66
N ALA A 753 -17.84 14.21 0.59
CA ALA A 753 -16.66 14.01 1.42
C ALA A 753 -16.67 12.67 2.19
N PHE A 754 -15.49 12.06 2.32
CA PHE A 754 -15.28 10.97 3.28
C PHE A 754 -15.15 11.49 4.71
N PRO A 755 -15.56 10.72 5.73
CA PRO A 755 -15.29 11.06 7.12
C PRO A 755 -13.78 11.01 7.39
N THR A 756 -13.20 12.07 7.95
CA THR A 756 -11.75 12.20 8.18
C THR A 756 -11.39 12.02 9.65
N LEU A 757 -10.15 11.63 9.98
CA LEU A 757 -9.70 11.56 11.38
C LEU A 757 -9.79 12.92 12.08
N ALA A 758 -9.52 14.00 11.34
CA ALA A 758 -9.69 15.37 11.84
C ALA A 758 -11.17 15.69 12.11
N GLY A 759 -12.09 15.14 11.32
CA GLY A 759 -13.54 15.19 11.55
C GLY A 759 -13.93 14.48 12.85
N ASP A 760 -13.41 13.27 13.10
CA ASP A 760 -13.62 12.56 14.37
C ASP A 760 -13.13 13.37 15.58
N VAL A 761 -11.95 14.01 15.46
CA VAL A 761 -11.39 14.88 16.51
C VAL A 761 -12.30 16.08 16.77
N TRP A 762 -12.86 16.69 15.73
CA TRP A 762 -13.85 17.76 15.87
C TRP A 762 -15.13 17.27 16.56
N SER A 763 -15.69 16.15 16.11
CA SER A 763 -16.88 15.55 16.71
C SER A 763 -16.68 15.22 18.19
N PHE A 764 -15.52 14.69 18.55
CA PHE A 764 -15.12 14.50 19.95
C PHE A 764 -15.08 15.84 20.71
N GLY A 765 -14.50 16.89 20.12
CA GLY A 765 -14.52 18.24 20.69
C GLY A 765 -15.93 18.78 20.94
N SER A 766 -16.85 18.57 20.00
CA SER A 766 -18.26 18.95 20.15
C SER A 766 -18.95 18.14 21.26
N VAL A 767 -18.62 16.85 21.46
CA VAL A 767 -19.10 16.06 22.60
C VAL A 767 -18.56 16.62 23.93
N VAL A 768 -17.27 16.96 24.00
CA VAL A 768 -16.68 17.62 25.19
C VAL A 768 -17.39 18.94 25.47
N LEU A 769 -17.60 19.78 24.45
CA LEU A 769 -18.31 21.05 24.60
C LEU A 769 -19.75 20.84 25.08
N CYS A 770 -20.44 19.82 24.56
CA CYS A 770 -21.79 19.43 24.98
C CYS A 770 -21.86 19.03 26.45
N LEU A 771 -20.85 18.33 26.99
CA LEU A 771 -20.81 17.98 28.41
C LEU A 771 -20.54 19.19 29.31
N TYR A 772 -19.63 20.08 28.89
CA TYR A 772 -19.10 21.14 29.75
C TYR A 772 -19.69 22.53 29.53
N SER A 773 -20.56 22.73 28.53
CA SER A 773 -21.25 24.01 28.28
C SER A 773 -22.77 23.85 28.22
N VAL A 774 -23.47 24.47 29.16
CA VAL A 774 -24.94 24.56 29.14
C VAL A 774 -25.42 25.34 27.91
N GLY A 775 -24.72 26.43 27.55
CA GLY A 775 -25.07 27.26 26.40
C GLY A 775 -25.05 26.48 25.09
N PHE A 776 -24.06 25.59 24.92
CA PHE A 776 -23.97 24.75 23.72
C PHE A 776 -25.14 23.77 23.63
N ARG A 777 -25.54 23.15 24.75
CA ARG A 777 -26.71 22.24 24.80
C ARG A 777 -28.03 22.91 24.46
N SER A 778 -28.17 24.21 24.78
CA SER A 778 -29.37 25.00 24.49
C SER A 778 -29.37 25.65 23.10
N THR A 779 -28.33 25.45 22.29
CA THR A 779 -28.22 26.10 20.98
C THR A 779 -29.16 25.42 19.98
N ASP A 780 -29.89 26.22 19.21
CA ASP A 780 -30.74 25.74 18.12
C ASP A 780 -29.91 25.14 16.98
N LEU A 781 -30.31 23.96 16.49
CA LEU A 781 -29.58 23.18 15.49
C LEU A 781 -29.46 23.90 14.14
N GLU A 782 -30.54 24.54 13.67
CA GLU A 782 -30.57 25.27 12.40
C GLU A 782 -29.74 26.55 12.49
N HIS A 783 -29.86 27.27 13.62
CA HIS A 783 -29.02 28.43 13.90
C HIS A 783 -27.53 28.05 13.97
N TYR A 784 -27.19 26.96 14.65
CA TYR A 784 -25.82 26.45 14.74
C TYR A 784 -25.23 26.11 13.38
N ALA A 785 -26.01 25.38 12.56
CA ALA A 785 -25.64 25.04 11.20
C ALA A 785 -25.31 26.29 10.37
N ALA A 786 -26.16 27.32 10.42
CA ALA A 786 -25.94 28.56 9.70
C ALA A 786 -24.69 29.34 10.19
N GLN A 787 -24.43 29.36 11.49
CA GLN A 787 -23.25 30.02 12.07
C GLN A 787 -21.94 29.30 11.70
N LEU A 788 -21.94 27.97 11.69
CA LEU A 788 -20.80 27.19 11.22
C LEU A 788 -20.50 27.44 9.74
N ASP A 789 -21.54 27.47 8.89
CA ASP A 789 -21.39 27.74 7.46
C ASP A 789 -20.90 29.19 7.21
N ALA A 790 -21.16 30.11 8.15
CA ALA A 790 -20.62 31.47 8.18
C ALA A 790 -19.19 31.58 8.76
N GLY A 791 -18.57 30.46 9.15
CA GLY A 791 -17.20 30.43 9.69
C GLY A 791 -17.08 30.82 11.17
N VAL A 792 -18.16 30.72 11.95
CA VAL A 792 -18.15 30.99 13.39
C VAL A 792 -17.86 29.70 14.17
N SER A 793 -16.81 29.69 14.99
CA SER A 793 -16.43 28.52 15.80
C SER A 793 -17.52 28.18 16.82
N PRO A 794 -17.74 26.89 17.16
CA PRO A 794 -18.68 26.51 18.22
C PRO A 794 -18.42 27.21 19.57
N LEU A 795 -17.17 27.57 19.86
CA LEU A 795 -16.80 28.29 21.08
C LEU A 795 -17.23 29.76 21.06
N ASP A 796 -17.36 30.38 19.89
CA ASP A 796 -17.62 31.80 19.74
C ASP A 796 -19.14 32.12 19.67
N LEU A 797 -19.97 31.09 19.72
CA LEU A 797 -21.43 31.24 19.83
C LEU A 797 -21.81 31.96 21.12
N GLN A 798 -22.84 32.80 21.03
CA GLN A 798 -23.26 33.66 22.13
C GLN A 798 -23.59 32.84 23.39
N GLY A 799 -22.87 33.11 24.48
CA GLY A 799 -23.08 32.45 25.78
C GLY A 799 -22.43 31.07 25.95
N VAL A 800 -21.89 30.47 24.88
CA VAL A 800 -21.27 29.12 24.95
C VAL A 800 -19.97 29.15 25.76
N LYS A 801 -19.03 30.03 25.41
CA LYS A 801 -17.76 30.18 26.15
C LYS A 801 -17.96 30.61 27.61
N ALA A 802 -18.96 31.45 27.86
CA ALA A 802 -19.26 31.97 29.21
C ALA A 802 -19.81 30.89 30.16
N THR A 803 -20.45 29.85 29.61
CA THR A 803 -21.04 28.74 30.36
C THR A 803 -20.19 27.47 30.33
N CYS A 804 -19.02 27.51 29.69
CA CYS A 804 -18.12 26.38 29.55
C CYS A 804 -17.12 26.31 30.71
N ASP A 805 -16.85 25.11 31.23
CA ASP A 805 -15.84 24.90 32.28
C ASP A 805 -14.44 25.37 31.81
N ALA A 806 -13.82 26.25 32.60
CA ALA A 806 -12.53 26.86 32.26
C ALA A 806 -11.39 25.86 32.06
N ARG A 807 -11.48 24.66 32.67
CA ARG A 807 -10.44 23.63 32.58
C ARG A 807 -10.34 23.01 31.19
N VAL A 808 -11.46 22.88 30.47
CA VAL A 808 -11.49 22.26 29.14
C VAL A 808 -11.28 23.25 27.99
N LEU A 809 -11.44 24.55 28.25
CA LEU A 809 -11.30 25.61 27.24
C LEU A 809 -9.96 25.57 26.46
N PRO A 810 -8.78 25.38 27.08
CA PRO A 810 -7.51 25.33 26.35
C PRO A 810 -7.39 24.13 25.41
N LEU A 811 -8.08 23.03 25.72
CA LEU A 811 -8.13 21.84 24.88
C LEU A 811 -9.10 22.06 23.71
N LEU A 812 -10.31 22.55 24.02
CA LEU A 812 -11.34 22.85 23.02
C LEU A 812 -10.87 23.88 21.98
N SER A 813 -10.12 24.91 22.39
CA SER A 813 -9.58 25.92 21.46
C SER A 813 -8.58 25.37 20.45
N LYS A 814 -7.98 24.21 20.72
CA LYS A 814 -7.07 23.51 19.79
C LYS A 814 -7.79 22.48 18.92
N ILE A 815 -8.87 21.89 19.43
CA ILE A 815 -9.65 20.85 18.75
C ILE A 815 -10.63 21.48 17.74
N LEU A 816 -11.36 22.52 18.16
CA LEU A 816 -12.44 23.15 17.40
C LEU A 816 -11.91 24.26 16.46
N VAL A 817 -10.85 23.94 15.71
CA VAL A 817 -10.24 24.81 14.69
C VAL A 817 -10.74 24.41 13.31
N PHE A 818 -11.13 25.38 12.48
CA PHE A 818 -11.69 25.12 11.15
C PHE A 818 -10.75 24.32 10.26
N GLU A 819 -9.50 24.74 10.16
CA GLU A 819 -8.48 24.09 9.34
C GLU A 819 -8.16 22.67 9.88
N PRO A 820 -8.52 21.59 9.16
CA PRO A 820 -8.38 20.22 9.66
C PRO A 820 -6.93 19.83 9.97
N SER A 821 -5.99 20.35 9.17
CA SER A 821 -4.54 20.10 9.34
C SER A 821 -3.95 20.69 10.63
N ASN A 822 -4.63 21.68 11.22
CA ASN A 822 -4.23 22.30 12.48
C ASN A 822 -4.79 21.60 13.73
N ARG A 823 -5.69 20.63 13.56
CA ARG A 823 -6.27 19.88 14.68
C ARG A 823 -5.24 18.85 15.21
N PRO A 824 -5.11 18.68 16.53
CA PRO A 824 -4.17 17.71 17.09
C PRO A 824 -4.60 16.27 16.81
N ALA A 825 -3.64 15.36 16.76
CA ALA A 825 -3.93 13.91 16.72
C ALA A 825 -4.67 13.47 17.99
N MET A 826 -5.53 12.45 17.88
CA MET A 826 -6.32 12.00 19.02
C MET A 826 -5.46 11.48 20.19
N ALA A 827 -4.30 10.87 19.91
CA ALA A 827 -3.32 10.47 20.92
C ALA A 827 -2.83 11.66 21.79
N TYR A 828 -2.65 12.83 21.18
CA TYR A 828 -2.34 14.05 21.92
C TYR A 828 -3.50 14.47 22.82
N VAL A 829 -4.73 14.44 22.30
CA VAL A 829 -5.94 14.79 23.07
C VAL A 829 -6.10 13.87 24.28
N LEU A 830 -5.93 12.55 24.10
CA LEU A 830 -5.96 11.55 25.17
C LEU A 830 -4.94 11.85 26.28
N SER A 831 -3.72 12.25 25.90
CA SER A 831 -2.67 12.63 26.86
C SER A 831 -3.05 13.86 27.70
N LYS A 832 -3.79 14.81 27.12
CA LYS A 832 -4.21 16.04 27.81
C LYS A 832 -5.42 15.83 28.72
N LEU A 833 -6.36 14.98 28.31
CA LEU A 833 -7.47 14.57 29.19
C LEU A 833 -6.97 13.89 30.47
N SER A 834 -5.82 13.21 30.41
CA SER A 834 -5.20 12.57 31.57
C SER A 834 -4.70 13.57 32.62
N GLY A 835 -4.50 14.84 32.26
CA GLY A 835 -4.11 15.91 33.19
C GLY A 835 -5.28 16.77 33.69
N LEU A 836 -6.52 16.47 33.28
CA LEU A 836 -7.73 17.17 33.73
C LEU A 836 -8.43 16.47 34.92
N SER A 837 -8.03 15.22 35.21
CA SER A 837 -8.57 14.39 36.29
C SER A 837 -8.04 14.76 37.66
#